data_AF-A0A8B8C9T1-F1
#
_entry.id   AF-A0A8B8C9T1-F1
#
_cell.length_a   1.000
_cell.length_b   1.000
_cell.length_c   1.000
_cell.angle_alpha   90.00
_cell.angle_beta   90.00
_cell.angle_gamma   90.00
#
_symmetry.space_group_name_H-M   'P 1'
#
loop_
_entity.id
_entity.type
_entity.pdbx_description
1 polymer ?
#
loop_
_entity_poly.entity_id
_entity_poly.type
_entity_poly.pdbx_seq_one_letter_code
_entity_poly.pdbx_strand_id
1 'polypeptide(L)'
;MDQPVIYVFEVDAVLREDKINIVERKASQKEAFFNLNCEETLVIWVYSKSVQVVDAVSYVYKEYEVFLTSKSILIHHVFEENEDLCKKICIQKLKALNKIIMNLNDSIPGRNLKEIVDGVANMTLSRENIHQLCNNVYLEHNHSNFMNYYLVDLESDSSFFNWLKEQIINKILEAISKSLVEDIHTRILANIDSKVKPHLKPKLLDLKFNIFPELFAMATFSREHIDVYSESWKTKFADEMYKTVCMNRTLIESDILSNIETMCTETKKDLQALSMQINDLRQKIGFPDQEKVIQEWRKRQSLPRKQELMAKYPSVLNYIAGWKDGKTILKVIFEKKDDEAEKYLRDSCRISADTDFDFIYANEFIKETQLPIEPPTVVKQIRSNLKKIIQDEEDKIIALYSTVVGIGVGRTMLSETEFGDPCIVLYCLDKTLVPFGEKKIPKMLKGCIVDIREDFFMFGLCMDCKQLDKGCCIGRDGENSAGSVGFLVKSNCSSSIECGFLTAAHVAHGNVLELNKSATPVNGDFHNIVHPALSENVIGNVTKAFCGNRKTNECQKGIDAAFVRFAEKKNKELPVLHIVNEDDVEIKEGTFVTKKGISTNMTIGLLSQNTMSLEIKGIWFKNCFIIHNYEVPFFKEGDSGSGVFLSDADGKQKRALGIAFGLSKSKTQTCVCDIRDIVQTFDVDFYSEPQPMDTS
;
A
#
# COMPACT_ATOMS: atom_id res chain seq x y z
N MET A 1 -17.63 -24.39 13.05
CA MET A 1 -17.37 -23.15 12.31
C MET A 1 -15.88 -22.95 12.37
N ASP A 2 -15.17 -23.36 11.34
CA ASP A 2 -13.71 -23.26 11.36
C ASP A 2 -13.32 -21.92 10.73
N GLN A 3 -12.46 -21.18 11.42
CA GLN A 3 -11.99 -19.88 10.94
C GLN A 3 -11.11 -20.09 9.71
N PRO A 4 -11.15 -19.20 8.69
CA PRO A 4 -10.26 -19.30 7.55
C PRO A 4 -8.81 -19.16 8.03
N VAL A 5 -8.04 -20.24 7.95
CA VAL A 5 -6.64 -20.25 8.40
C VAL A 5 -5.79 -19.48 7.39
N ILE A 6 -5.06 -18.48 7.90
CA ILE A 6 -4.09 -17.69 7.14
C ILE A 6 -2.70 -18.08 7.62
N TYR A 7 -1.83 -18.48 6.69
CA TYR A 7 -0.44 -18.80 7.01
C TYR A 7 0.40 -17.58 6.72
N VAL A 8 1.21 -17.20 7.70
CA VAL A 8 2.00 -15.97 7.67
C VAL A 8 3.48 -16.31 7.69
N PHE A 9 4.22 -15.75 6.74
CA PHE A 9 5.67 -15.71 6.76
C PHE A 9 6.14 -14.27 6.99
N GLU A 10 6.82 -14.03 8.11
CA GLU A 10 7.19 -12.68 8.56
C GLU A 10 8.59 -12.27 8.08
N VAL A 11 8.67 -11.09 7.46
CA VAL A 11 9.94 -10.50 6.98
C VAL A 11 10.06 -9.04 7.38
N ASP A 12 11.28 -8.61 7.74
CA ASP A 12 11.64 -7.21 7.95
C ASP A 12 12.33 -6.66 6.68
N ALA A 13 11.85 -5.54 6.16
CA ALA A 13 12.55 -4.74 5.16
C ALA A 13 13.34 -3.63 5.85
N VAL A 14 14.68 -3.67 5.75
CA VAL A 14 15.58 -2.76 6.48
C VAL A 14 16.59 -2.10 5.56
N LEU A 15 16.82 -0.80 5.75
CA LEU A 15 17.89 -0.08 5.06
C LEU A 15 19.23 -0.35 5.77
N ARG A 16 20.21 -0.92 5.06
CA ARG A 16 21.60 -1.12 5.51
C ARG A 16 22.54 -0.82 4.36
N GLU A 17 23.64 -0.09 4.60
CA GLU A 17 24.64 0.25 3.57
C GLU A 17 23.99 0.84 2.30
N ASP A 18 23.01 1.72 2.52
CA ASP A 18 22.21 2.40 1.50
C ASP A 18 21.46 1.43 0.53
N LYS A 19 21.24 0.18 0.96
CA LYS A 19 20.45 -0.85 0.28
C LYS A 19 19.33 -1.39 1.16
N ILE A 20 18.16 -1.62 0.55
CA ILE A 20 17.05 -2.31 1.22
C ILE A 20 17.37 -3.80 1.21
N ASN A 21 17.47 -4.39 2.40
CA ASN A 21 17.70 -5.82 2.63
C ASN A 21 16.43 -6.43 3.22
N ILE A 22 16.09 -7.64 2.77
CA ILE A 22 14.98 -8.42 3.33
C ILE A 22 15.55 -9.41 4.33
N VAL A 23 15.07 -9.36 5.57
CA VAL A 23 15.52 -10.22 6.67
C VAL A 23 14.35 -11.07 7.14
N GLU A 24 14.52 -12.39 7.12
CA GLU A 24 13.51 -13.35 7.55
C GLU A 24 13.49 -13.41 9.09
N ARG A 25 12.32 -13.21 9.72
CA ARG A 25 12.22 -13.28 11.19
C ARG A 25 12.41 -14.70 11.72
N LYS A 26 12.00 -15.70 10.94
CA LYS A 26 12.07 -17.12 11.27
C LYS A 26 12.44 -17.91 10.02
N ALA A 27 13.72 -17.86 9.64
CA ALA A 27 14.22 -18.53 8.43
C ALA A 27 13.90 -20.04 8.39
N SER A 28 13.84 -20.71 9.56
CA SER A 28 13.42 -22.11 9.66
C SER A 28 11.98 -22.39 9.20
N GLN A 29 11.14 -21.37 9.03
CA GLN A 29 9.78 -21.49 8.50
C GLN A 29 9.71 -21.29 6.97
N LYS A 30 10.78 -20.80 6.33
CA LYS A 30 10.81 -20.46 4.88
C LYS A 30 10.42 -21.66 4.01
N GLU A 31 11.17 -22.75 4.10
CA GLU A 31 10.91 -23.94 3.28
C GLU A 31 9.54 -24.53 3.56
N ALA A 32 9.13 -24.62 4.83
CA ALA A 32 7.80 -25.10 5.20
C ALA A 32 6.71 -24.23 4.55
N PHE A 33 6.80 -22.90 4.66
CA PHE A 33 5.84 -21.96 4.09
C PHE A 33 5.74 -22.05 2.56
N PHE A 34 6.88 -22.02 1.85
CA PHE A 34 6.87 -22.07 0.40
C PHE A 34 6.58 -23.47 -0.17
N ASN A 35 6.83 -24.54 0.58
CA ASN A 35 6.48 -25.92 0.21
C ASN A 35 5.05 -26.33 0.60
N LEU A 36 4.30 -25.52 1.36
CA LEU A 36 2.86 -25.74 1.58
C LEU A 36 2.15 -25.83 0.22
N ASN A 37 1.61 -27.01 -0.06
CA ASN A 37 0.68 -27.26 -1.17
C ASN A 37 -0.75 -27.23 -0.63
N CYS A 38 -1.08 -26.19 0.15
CA CYS A 38 -2.37 -26.08 0.80
C CYS A 38 -3.34 -25.17 0.06
N GLU A 39 -4.63 -25.36 0.35
CA GLU A 39 -5.77 -24.60 -0.18
C GLU A 39 -6.00 -23.29 0.63
N GLU A 40 -5.21 -23.11 1.69
CA GLU A 40 -5.23 -21.98 2.62
C GLU A 40 -4.56 -20.71 2.07
N THR A 41 -4.88 -19.56 2.66
CA THR A 41 -4.34 -18.27 2.22
C THR A 41 -2.90 -18.09 2.73
N LEU A 42 -1.94 -18.01 1.81
CA LEU A 42 -0.53 -17.71 2.11
C LEU A 42 -0.26 -16.19 2.05
N VAL A 43 0.30 -15.62 3.11
CA VAL A 43 0.64 -14.19 3.22
C VAL A 43 2.09 -14.01 3.65
N ILE A 44 2.87 -13.26 2.88
CA ILE A 44 4.14 -12.69 3.35
C ILE A 44 3.80 -11.37 4.06
N TRP A 45 4.06 -11.33 5.37
CA TRP A 45 3.77 -10.19 6.22
C TRP A 45 5.04 -9.35 6.41
N VAL A 46 4.98 -8.12 5.91
CA VAL A 46 6.14 -7.24 5.81
C VAL A 46 6.11 -6.21 6.93
N TYR A 47 7.24 -6.09 7.62
CA TYR A 47 7.52 -5.07 8.61
C TYR A 47 8.58 -4.11 8.07
N SER A 48 8.33 -2.81 8.17
CA SER A 48 9.33 -1.76 7.94
C SER A 48 9.06 -0.59 8.88
N LYS A 49 10.15 0.03 9.35
CA LYS A 49 10.14 1.34 10.03
C LYS A 49 11.11 2.35 9.40
N SER A 50 11.89 1.93 8.39
CA SER A 50 12.98 2.73 7.79
C SER A 50 12.87 2.86 6.26
N VAL A 51 11.87 2.21 5.66
CA VAL A 51 11.63 2.14 4.22
C VAL A 51 10.14 2.38 3.98
N GLN A 52 9.79 3.20 2.99
CA GLN A 52 8.39 3.44 2.62
C GLN A 52 7.69 2.13 2.24
N VAL A 53 6.40 2.00 2.56
CA VAL A 53 5.63 0.75 2.45
C VAL A 53 5.72 0.17 1.04
N VAL A 54 5.52 1.01 0.03
CA VAL A 54 5.57 0.62 -1.38
C VAL A 54 6.94 0.07 -1.80
N ASP A 55 8.04 0.63 -1.29
CA ASP A 55 9.39 0.15 -1.58
C ASP A 55 9.68 -1.14 -0.81
N ALA A 56 9.24 -1.25 0.46
CA ALA A 56 9.38 -2.46 1.27
C ALA A 56 8.69 -3.67 0.62
N VAL A 57 7.41 -3.56 0.25
CA VAL A 57 6.68 -4.68 -0.39
C VAL A 57 7.21 -5.01 -1.79
N SER A 58 7.73 -4.00 -2.51
CA SER A 58 8.32 -4.14 -3.84
C SER A 58 9.67 -4.89 -3.81
N TYR A 59 10.49 -4.66 -2.79
CA TYR A 59 11.73 -5.43 -2.57
C TYR A 59 11.43 -6.86 -2.07
N VAL A 60 10.43 -7.04 -1.21
CA VAL A 60 9.94 -8.38 -0.83
C VAL A 60 9.41 -9.15 -2.04
N TYR A 61 8.67 -8.49 -2.95
CA TYR A 61 8.24 -9.12 -4.20
C TYR A 61 9.43 -9.61 -5.02
N LYS A 62 10.46 -8.78 -5.18
CA LYS A 62 11.67 -9.11 -5.95
C LYS A 62 12.46 -10.27 -5.34
N GLU A 63 12.61 -10.31 -4.01
CA GLU A 63 13.30 -11.38 -3.29
C GLU A 63 12.63 -12.75 -3.47
N TYR A 64 11.29 -12.78 -3.51
CA TYR A 64 10.51 -14.01 -3.59
C TYR A 64 9.78 -14.21 -4.94
N GLU A 65 10.19 -13.51 -6.01
CA GLU A 65 9.47 -13.44 -7.29
C GLU A 65 9.19 -14.84 -7.89
N VAL A 66 10.15 -15.76 -7.77
CA VAL A 66 10.03 -17.16 -8.23
C VAL A 66 8.89 -17.91 -7.54
N PHE A 67 8.65 -17.65 -6.25
CA PHE A 67 7.55 -18.25 -5.49
C PHE A 67 6.22 -17.52 -5.74
N LEU A 68 6.26 -16.18 -5.82
CA LEU A 68 5.08 -15.32 -6.04
C LEU A 68 4.47 -15.44 -7.44
N THR A 69 5.28 -15.83 -8.44
CA THR A 69 4.82 -16.10 -9.81
C THR A 69 4.29 -17.53 -9.98
N SER A 70 4.74 -18.49 -9.17
CA SER A 70 4.33 -19.91 -9.23
C SER A 70 3.18 -20.26 -8.28
N LYS A 71 3.05 -19.57 -7.14
CA LYS A 71 2.01 -19.79 -6.12
C LYS A 71 1.21 -18.53 -5.82
N SER A 72 -0.03 -18.71 -5.37
CA SER A 72 -0.96 -17.62 -5.06
C SER A 72 -0.68 -17.01 -3.67
N ILE A 73 0.48 -16.37 -3.52
CA ILE A 73 0.95 -15.79 -2.26
C ILE A 73 0.67 -14.28 -2.27
N LEU A 74 0.06 -13.77 -1.20
CA LEU A 74 -0.21 -12.34 -1.02
C LEU A 74 0.94 -11.66 -0.28
N ILE A 75 1.18 -10.38 -0.58
CA ILE A 75 2.08 -9.51 0.20
C ILE A 75 1.23 -8.46 0.91
N HIS A 76 1.47 -8.31 2.21
CA HIS A 76 0.80 -7.33 3.05
C HIS A 76 1.79 -6.65 4.00
N HIS A 77 1.75 -5.33 4.10
CA HIS A 77 2.55 -4.59 5.06
C HIS A 77 1.76 -4.30 6.33
N VAL A 78 2.40 -4.33 7.50
CA VAL A 78 1.79 -4.03 8.82
C VAL A 78 1.15 -2.63 8.95
N PHE A 79 1.34 -1.76 7.97
CA PHE A 79 0.76 -0.41 7.89
C PHE A 79 -0.38 -0.28 6.86
N GLU A 80 -0.57 -1.26 5.96
CA GLU A 80 -1.80 -1.35 5.18
C GLU A 80 -2.97 -1.71 6.12
N GLU A 81 -4.21 -1.45 5.71
CA GLU A 81 -5.37 -1.80 6.55
C GLU A 81 -5.69 -3.30 6.42
N ASN A 82 -6.14 -3.93 7.52
CA ASN A 82 -6.61 -5.32 7.48
C ASN A 82 -7.76 -5.52 6.47
N GLU A 83 -8.56 -4.48 6.23
CA GLU A 83 -9.60 -4.48 5.19
C GLU A 83 -9.01 -4.64 3.77
N ASP A 84 -7.81 -4.10 3.52
CA ASP A 84 -7.10 -4.28 2.25
C ASP A 84 -6.68 -5.74 2.05
N LEU A 85 -6.16 -6.39 3.10
CA LEU A 85 -5.85 -7.82 3.05
C LEU A 85 -7.10 -8.65 2.78
N CYS A 86 -8.21 -8.39 3.47
CA CYS A 86 -9.49 -9.04 3.19
C CYS A 86 -9.93 -8.85 1.72
N LYS A 87 -9.80 -7.64 1.16
CA LYS A 87 -10.10 -7.36 -0.25
C LYS A 87 -9.17 -8.12 -1.21
N LYS A 88 -7.85 -8.17 -0.94
CA LYS A 88 -6.87 -8.96 -1.69
C LYS A 88 -7.28 -10.45 -1.72
N ILE A 89 -7.60 -11.03 -0.56
CA ILE A 89 -8.05 -12.43 -0.42
C ILE A 89 -9.34 -12.69 -1.20
N CYS A 90 -10.36 -11.83 -1.06
CA CYS A 90 -11.62 -11.98 -1.78
C CYS A 90 -11.43 -11.95 -3.30
N ILE A 91 -10.64 -11.01 -3.82
CA ILE A 91 -10.34 -10.92 -5.26
C ILE A 91 -9.59 -12.16 -5.76
N GLN A 92 -8.63 -12.65 -4.99
CA GLN A 92 -7.85 -13.85 -5.30
C GLN A 92 -8.77 -15.09 -5.37
N LYS A 93 -9.65 -15.28 -4.38
CA LYS A 93 -10.63 -16.38 -4.37
C LYS A 93 -11.64 -16.28 -5.51
N LEU A 94 -12.18 -15.09 -5.80
CA LEU A 94 -13.09 -14.87 -6.94
C LEU A 94 -12.39 -15.12 -8.30
N LYS A 95 -11.12 -14.74 -8.45
CA LYS A 95 -10.30 -15.03 -9.65
C LYS A 95 -10.06 -16.53 -9.82
N ALA A 96 -9.79 -17.24 -8.72
CA ALA A 96 -9.66 -18.70 -8.72
C ALA A 96 -10.98 -19.40 -9.10
N LEU A 97 -12.11 -18.97 -8.51
CA LEU A 97 -13.45 -19.48 -8.82
C LEU A 97 -13.82 -19.25 -10.29
N ASN A 98 -13.59 -18.05 -10.81
CA ASN A 98 -13.86 -17.73 -12.22
C ASN A 98 -13.07 -18.64 -13.17
N LYS A 99 -11.80 -18.95 -12.84
CA LYS A 99 -10.98 -19.89 -13.63
C LYS A 99 -11.56 -21.30 -13.63
N ILE A 100 -12.13 -21.77 -12.50
CA ILE A 100 -12.80 -23.08 -12.43
C ILE A 100 -14.03 -23.11 -13.33
N ILE A 101 -14.87 -22.07 -13.27
CA ILE A 101 -16.11 -21.96 -14.06
C ILE A 101 -15.82 -21.91 -15.55
N MET A 102 -14.80 -21.15 -15.98
CA MET A 102 -14.39 -21.12 -17.39
C MET A 102 -13.83 -22.50 -17.83
N ASN A 103 -12.98 -23.14 -17.03
CA ASN A 103 -12.50 -24.49 -17.32
C ASN A 103 -13.64 -25.52 -17.43
N LEU A 104 -14.67 -25.41 -16.59
CA LEU A 104 -15.86 -26.27 -16.64
C LEU A 104 -16.65 -26.02 -17.93
N ASN A 105 -16.92 -24.76 -18.27
CA ASN A 105 -17.58 -24.34 -19.51
C ASN A 105 -16.87 -24.89 -20.76
N ASP A 106 -15.54 -24.79 -20.79
CA ASP A 106 -14.71 -25.26 -21.92
C ASP A 106 -14.66 -26.79 -22.01
N SER A 107 -14.90 -27.48 -20.89
CA SER A 107 -14.93 -28.95 -20.83
C SER A 107 -16.25 -29.57 -21.29
N ILE A 108 -17.36 -28.81 -21.27
CA ILE A 108 -18.66 -29.31 -21.76
C ILE A 108 -18.55 -29.60 -23.27
N PRO A 109 -18.84 -30.84 -23.72
CA PRO A 109 -18.71 -31.21 -25.12
C PRO A 109 -19.62 -30.35 -26.02
N GLY A 110 -19.15 -30.13 -27.25
CA GLY A 110 -19.93 -29.48 -28.31
C GLY A 110 -19.70 -30.20 -29.62
N ARG A 111 -18.48 -30.09 -30.17
CA ARG A 111 -18.11 -30.71 -31.46
C ARG A 111 -18.12 -32.24 -31.48
N ASN A 112 -17.98 -32.89 -30.33
CA ASN A 112 -17.92 -34.36 -30.20
C ASN A 112 -19.24 -34.98 -29.70
N LEU A 113 -20.32 -34.18 -29.54
CA LEU A 113 -21.61 -34.71 -29.05
C LEU A 113 -22.18 -35.77 -30.00
N LYS A 114 -22.12 -35.51 -31.31
CA LYS A 114 -22.51 -36.47 -32.34
C LYS A 114 -21.75 -37.79 -32.25
N GLU A 115 -20.41 -37.74 -32.15
CA GLU A 115 -19.58 -38.95 -32.01
C GLU A 115 -19.93 -39.77 -30.75
N ILE A 116 -20.32 -39.10 -29.66
CA ILE A 116 -20.76 -39.75 -28.43
C ILE A 116 -22.14 -40.41 -28.63
N VAL A 117 -23.12 -39.69 -29.20
CA VAL A 117 -24.47 -40.21 -29.45
C VAL A 117 -24.43 -41.36 -30.46
N ASP A 118 -23.80 -41.18 -31.62
CA ASP A 118 -23.59 -42.22 -32.63
C ASP A 118 -22.90 -43.45 -32.01
N GLY A 119 -21.88 -43.22 -31.18
CA GLY A 119 -21.11 -44.26 -30.51
C GLY A 119 -21.84 -45.00 -29.38
N VAL A 120 -22.89 -44.41 -28.79
CA VAL A 120 -23.76 -45.11 -27.81
C VAL A 120 -24.89 -45.82 -28.55
N ALA A 121 -25.57 -45.15 -29.47
CA ALA A 121 -26.62 -45.74 -30.29
C ALA A 121 -26.15 -47.00 -31.03
N ASN A 122 -24.89 -47.03 -31.51
CA ASN A 122 -24.29 -48.22 -32.09
C ASN A 122 -24.16 -49.42 -31.14
N MET A 123 -24.02 -49.21 -29.83
CA MET A 123 -24.00 -50.29 -28.83
C MET A 123 -25.41 -50.61 -28.33
N THR A 124 -26.14 -49.60 -27.85
CA THR A 124 -27.42 -49.80 -27.16
C THR A 124 -28.54 -50.23 -28.11
N LEU A 125 -28.51 -49.78 -29.38
CA LEU A 125 -29.44 -50.20 -30.45
C LEU A 125 -28.90 -51.35 -31.31
N SER A 126 -27.85 -52.07 -30.85
CA SER A 126 -27.38 -53.28 -31.52
C SER A 126 -28.40 -54.42 -31.40
N ARG A 127 -28.36 -55.37 -32.33
CA ARG A 127 -29.31 -56.51 -32.35
C ARG A 127 -29.17 -57.34 -31.09
N GLU A 128 -27.95 -57.69 -30.70
CA GLU A 128 -27.63 -58.42 -29.48
C GLU A 128 -28.16 -57.71 -28.23
N ASN A 129 -27.98 -56.39 -28.10
CA ASN A 129 -28.43 -55.65 -26.92
C ASN A 129 -29.97 -55.52 -26.86
N ILE A 130 -30.63 -55.28 -27.99
CA ILE A 130 -32.10 -55.26 -28.06
C ILE A 130 -32.68 -56.65 -27.73
N HIS A 131 -32.07 -57.74 -28.21
CA HIS A 131 -32.47 -59.10 -27.80
C HIS A 131 -32.26 -59.34 -26.30
N GLN A 132 -31.16 -58.89 -25.70
CA GLN A 132 -30.93 -58.98 -24.26
C GLN A 132 -31.97 -58.18 -23.45
N LEU A 133 -32.27 -56.94 -23.85
CA LEU A 133 -33.28 -56.09 -23.19
C LEU A 133 -34.68 -56.69 -23.31
N CYS A 134 -35.08 -57.17 -24.50
CA CYS A 134 -36.36 -57.88 -24.71
C CYS A 134 -36.48 -59.15 -23.84
N ASN A 135 -35.38 -59.90 -23.66
CA ASN A 135 -35.38 -61.09 -22.80
C ASN A 135 -35.57 -60.76 -21.31
N ASN A 136 -35.14 -59.56 -20.89
CA ASN A 136 -35.15 -59.07 -19.52
C ASN A 136 -36.43 -58.30 -19.10
N VAL A 137 -37.44 -58.16 -19.96
CA VAL A 137 -38.72 -57.50 -19.60
C VAL A 137 -39.74 -58.50 -19.06
N TYR A 138 -40.38 -58.09 -17.95
CA TYR A 138 -41.37 -58.85 -17.19
C TYR A 138 -42.66 -58.03 -16.99
N LEU A 139 -43.81 -58.69 -17.06
CA LEU A 139 -45.11 -58.14 -16.68
C LEU A 139 -45.47 -58.60 -15.25
N GLU A 140 -46.09 -57.71 -14.49
CA GLU A 140 -46.77 -58.03 -13.23
C GLU A 140 -48.22 -57.53 -13.35
N HIS A 141 -49.17 -58.27 -12.77
CA HIS A 141 -50.56 -57.85 -12.69
C HIS A 141 -51.15 -58.18 -11.33
N ASN A 142 -52.15 -57.40 -10.90
CA ASN A 142 -52.67 -57.47 -9.54
C ASN A 142 -53.38 -58.81 -9.27
N HIS A 143 -52.90 -59.49 -8.23
CA HIS A 143 -53.41 -60.73 -7.63
C HIS A 143 -53.21 -62.02 -8.45
N SER A 144 -52.39 -62.91 -7.87
CA SER A 144 -52.14 -64.32 -8.20
C SER A 144 -51.20 -64.65 -9.37
N ASN A 145 -50.21 -65.48 -9.04
CA ASN A 145 -49.19 -66.05 -9.92
C ASN A 145 -49.79 -67.23 -10.72
N PHE A 146 -49.69 -67.20 -12.04
CA PHE A 146 -50.33 -68.20 -12.92
C PHE A 146 -49.46 -69.44 -13.21
N MET A 147 -48.94 -70.15 -12.18
CA MET A 147 -48.04 -71.33 -12.33
C MET A 147 -48.63 -72.57 -13.02
N ASN A 148 -49.83 -72.50 -13.58
CA ASN A 148 -50.48 -73.64 -14.22
C ASN A 148 -50.94 -73.31 -15.63
N TYR A 149 -50.38 -74.10 -16.56
CA TYR A 149 -50.86 -74.32 -17.92
C TYR A 149 -52.38 -74.19 -18.05
N TYR A 150 -52.80 -73.17 -18.79
CA TYR A 150 -54.04 -73.24 -19.56
C TYR A 150 -53.76 -72.72 -20.97
N LEU A 151 -54.16 -73.52 -21.98
CA LEU A 151 -54.39 -72.97 -23.30
C LEU A 151 -55.53 -71.96 -23.18
N VAL A 152 -55.25 -70.68 -23.41
CA VAL A 152 -56.30 -69.69 -23.66
C VAL A 152 -56.73 -69.89 -25.10
N ASP A 153 -57.99 -70.27 -25.30
CA ASP A 153 -58.59 -70.40 -26.62
C ASP A 153 -58.65 -69.02 -27.29
N LEU A 154 -58.15 -68.92 -28.52
CA LEU A 154 -57.53 -67.69 -29.04
C LEU A 154 -58.50 -66.76 -29.81
N GLU A 155 -59.82 -66.91 -29.62
CA GLU A 155 -60.81 -66.38 -30.58
C GLU A 155 -61.65 -65.16 -30.16
N SER A 156 -61.59 -64.64 -28.92
CA SER A 156 -62.60 -63.65 -28.48
C SER A 156 -62.19 -62.46 -27.60
N ASP A 157 -60.91 -62.14 -27.40
CA ASP A 157 -60.55 -60.80 -26.89
C ASP A 157 -59.26 -60.20 -27.49
N SER A 158 -59.41 -59.57 -28.66
CA SER A 158 -58.33 -58.81 -29.30
C SER A 158 -57.93 -57.56 -28.49
N SER A 159 -58.81 -57.06 -27.61
CA SER A 159 -58.51 -55.87 -26.80
C SER A 159 -57.49 -56.20 -25.71
N PHE A 160 -57.65 -57.33 -25.02
CA PHE A 160 -56.67 -57.80 -24.02
C PHE A 160 -55.32 -58.13 -24.67
N PHE A 161 -55.30 -58.80 -25.82
CA PHE A 161 -54.05 -59.14 -26.50
C PHE A 161 -53.31 -57.92 -27.07
N ASN A 162 -54.04 -56.90 -27.54
CA ASN A 162 -53.44 -55.64 -27.96
C ASN A 162 -52.95 -54.81 -26.76
N TRP A 163 -53.72 -54.74 -25.68
CA TRP A 163 -53.28 -54.11 -24.42
C TRP A 163 -52.01 -54.77 -23.87
N LEU A 164 -51.94 -56.11 -23.84
CA LEU A 164 -50.76 -56.82 -23.37
C LEU A 164 -49.52 -56.54 -24.25
N LYS A 165 -49.70 -56.49 -25.58
CA LYS A 165 -48.64 -56.04 -26.51
C LYS A 165 -48.19 -54.62 -26.22
N GLU A 166 -49.11 -53.68 -26.07
CA GLU A 166 -48.79 -52.29 -25.74
C GLU A 166 -48.00 -52.17 -24.43
N GLN A 167 -48.40 -52.90 -23.38
CA GLN A 167 -47.66 -52.91 -22.11
C GLN A 167 -46.24 -53.47 -22.26
N ILE A 168 -46.05 -54.54 -23.05
CA ILE A 168 -44.72 -55.12 -23.32
C ILE A 168 -43.86 -54.16 -24.14
N ILE A 169 -44.42 -53.57 -25.21
CA ILE A 169 -43.76 -52.58 -26.07
C ILE A 169 -43.32 -51.38 -25.22
N ASN A 170 -44.21 -50.83 -24.39
CA ASN A 170 -43.91 -49.68 -23.53
C ASN A 170 -42.78 -50.00 -22.54
N LYS A 171 -42.81 -51.14 -21.85
CA LYS A 171 -41.72 -51.54 -20.94
C LYS A 171 -40.37 -51.76 -21.64
N ILE A 172 -40.36 -52.29 -22.87
CA ILE A 172 -39.12 -52.48 -23.63
C ILE A 172 -38.59 -51.13 -24.14
N LEU A 173 -39.46 -50.24 -24.62
CA LEU A 173 -39.07 -48.88 -25.01
C LEU A 173 -38.57 -48.07 -23.81
N GLU A 174 -39.17 -48.24 -22.63
CA GLU A 174 -38.70 -47.65 -21.37
C GLU A 174 -37.32 -48.19 -20.98
N ALA A 175 -37.08 -49.50 -21.10
CA ALA A 175 -35.77 -50.11 -20.82
C ALA A 175 -34.68 -49.66 -21.81
N ILE A 176 -34.99 -49.59 -23.11
CA ILE A 176 -34.07 -49.08 -24.15
C ILE A 176 -33.78 -47.59 -23.92
N SER A 177 -34.80 -46.78 -23.64
CA SER A 177 -34.67 -45.36 -23.32
C SER A 177 -33.79 -45.14 -22.09
N LYS A 178 -34.05 -45.89 -21.01
CA LYS A 178 -33.26 -45.84 -19.78
C LYS A 178 -31.78 -46.21 -20.02
N SER A 179 -31.51 -47.30 -20.75
CA SER A 179 -30.14 -47.70 -21.10
C SER A 179 -29.43 -46.64 -21.96
N LEU A 180 -30.11 -46.07 -22.96
CA LEU A 180 -29.57 -44.97 -23.78
C LEU A 180 -29.23 -43.75 -22.92
N VAL A 181 -30.14 -43.33 -22.04
CA VAL A 181 -29.94 -42.20 -21.14
C VAL A 181 -28.78 -42.48 -20.18
N GLU A 182 -28.71 -43.65 -19.57
CA GLU A 182 -27.64 -44.04 -18.63
C GLU A 182 -26.27 -44.10 -19.31
N ASP A 183 -26.16 -44.69 -20.51
CA ASP A 183 -24.90 -44.79 -21.26
C ASP A 183 -24.42 -43.43 -21.80
N ILE A 184 -25.32 -42.62 -22.37
CA ILE A 184 -25.02 -41.25 -22.82
C ILE A 184 -24.59 -40.38 -21.64
N HIS A 185 -25.36 -40.39 -20.55
CA HIS A 185 -25.04 -39.67 -19.32
C HIS A 185 -23.67 -40.10 -18.78
N THR A 186 -23.38 -41.40 -18.74
CA THR A 186 -22.08 -41.94 -18.29
C THR A 186 -20.93 -41.48 -19.17
N ARG A 187 -21.08 -41.46 -20.51
CA ARG A 187 -20.02 -40.96 -21.41
C ARG A 187 -19.83 -39.45 -21.37
N ILE A 188 -20.91 -38.67 -21.25
CA ILE A 188 -20.82 -37.21 -21.07
C ILE A 188 -20.14 -36.90 -19.73
N LEU A 189 -20.57 -37.55 -18.64
CA LEU A 189 -19.92 -37.43 -17.33
C LEU A 189 -18.46 -37.87 -17.38
N ALA A 190 -18.11 -38.97 -18.05
CA ALA A 190 -16.72 -39.41 -18.17
C ALA A 190 -15.85 -38.41 -18.95
N ASN A 191 -16.40 -37.77 -19.99
CA ASN A 191 -15.72 -36.73 -20.76
C ASN A 191 -15.48 -35.47 -19.89
N ILE A 192 -16.51 -35.04 -19.14
CA ILE A 192 -16.40 -33.96 -18.16
C ILE A 192 -15.38 -34.32 -17.07
N ASP A 193 -15.53 -35.46 -16.40
CA ASP A 193 -14.63 -35.96 -15.37
C ASP A 193 -13.17 -36.03 -15.86
N SER A 194 -12.92 -36.58 -17.05
CA SER A 194 -11.54 -36.72 -17.57
C SER A 194 -10.79 -35.38 -17.70
N LYS A 195 -11.52 -34.29 -17.98
CA LYS A 195 -10.98 -32.93 -18.16
C LYS A 195 -11.05 -32.08 -16.89
N VAL A 196 -12.07 -32.31 -16.07
CA VAL A 196 -12.45 -31.44 -14.95
C VAL A 196 -11.98 -32.01 -13.61
N LYS A 197 -12.11 -33.32 -13.38
CA LYS A 197 -11.76 -34.00 -12.11
C LYS A 197 -10.29 -33.77 -11.67
N PRO A 198 -9.28 -33.66 -12.56
CA PRO A 198 -7.91 -33.26 -12.19
C PRO A 198 -7.78 -31.85 -11.61
N HIS A 199 -8.77 -30.97 -11.82
CA HIS A 199 -8.75 -29.56 -11.42
C HIS A 199 -9.85 -29.19 -10.41
N LEU A 200 -10.89 -30.00 -10.33
CA LEU A 200 -12.12 -29.74 -9.57
C LEU A 200 -12.16 -30.50 -8.23
N LYS A 201 -11.59 -31.71 -8.15
CA LYS A 201 -11.70 -32.56 -6.96
C LYS A 201 -11.11 -31.98 -5.66
N PRO A 202 -9.98 -31.23 -5.68
CA PRO A 202 -9.52 -30.51 -4.48
C PRO A 202 -10.50 -29.38 -4.13
N LYS A 203 -10.71 -28.47 -5.09
CA LYS A 203 -11.42 -27.19 -4.89
C LYS A 203 -12.94 -27.26 -4.71
N LEU A 204 -13.58 -28.41 -4.93
CA LEU A 204 -15.00 -28.59 -4.59
C LEU A 204 -15.23 -29.10 -3.17
N LEU A 205 -14.20 -29.60 -2.47
CA LEU A 205 -14.33 -29.93 -1.05
C LEU A 205 -14.57 -28.67 -0.21
N ASP A 206 -13.95 -27.55 -0.59
CA ASP A 206 -14.18 -26.20 -0.04
C ASP A 206 -15.64 -25.71 -0.09
N LEU A 207 -16.43 -26.19 -1.06
CA LEU A 207 -17.80 -25.73 -1.32
C LEU A 207 -18.88 -26.66 -0.75
N LYS A 208 -18.48 -27.77 -0.11
CA LYS A 208 -19.39 -28.87 0.29
C LYS A 208 -19.78 -28.89 1.77
N PHE A 209 -19.85 -27.72 2.42
CA PHE A 209 -20.49 -27.55 3.72
C PHE A 209 -21.55 -26.44 3.70
N ASN A 210 -22.64 -26.71 2.97
CA ASN A 210 -24.04 -26.38 3.32
C ASN A 210 -24.94 -26.43 2.07
N ILE A 211 -25.79 -27.45 1.97
CA ILE A 211 -27.19 -27.44 1.49
C ILE A 211 -27.70 -28.89 1.59
N PHE A 212 -28.99 -29.05 1.92
CA PHE A 212 -29.49 -30.25 2.60
C PHE A 212 -29.59 -31.52 1.72
N PRO A 213 -29.50 -32.71 2.34
CA PRO A 213 -29.75 -33.99 1.68
C PRO A 213 -31.24 -34.35 1.75
N GLU A 214 -31.83 -34.72 0.61
CA GLU A 214 -32.98 -35.63 0.52
C GLU A 214 -33.23 -35.95 -0.95
N LEU A 215 -32.83 -37.15 -1.41
CA LEU A 215 -33.45 -37.90 -2.52
C LEU A 215 -32.74 -39.26 -2.71
N PHE A 216 -33.46 -40.32 -2.34
CA PHE A 216 -33.27 -41.76 -2.61
C PHE A 216 -32.14 -42.56 -1.93
N ALA A 217 -32.58 -43.63 -1.24
CA ALA A 217 -31.87 -44.87 -0.96
C ALA A 217 -32.81 -46.07 -1.31
N MET A 218 -32.24 -47.26 -1.47
CA MET A 218 -32.78 -48.33 -2.33
C MET A 218 -33.67 -49.42 -1.68
N ALA A 219 -34.42 -50.08 -2.58
CA ALA A 219 -35.19 -51.34 -2.55
C ALA A 219 -34.80 -52.50 -1.61
N THR A 220 -35.70 -53.50 -1.45
CA THR A 220 -35.45 -54.95 -1.78
C THR A 220 -36.69 -55.85 -1.67
N PHE A 221 -36.86 -56.77 -2.64
CA PHE A 221 -37.40 -58.17 -2.61
C PHE A 221 -38.66 -58.54 -1.78
N SER A 222 -39.57 -59.45 -2.19
CA SER A 222 -39.73 -60.32 -3.38
C SER A 222 -41.21 -60.87 -3.39
N ARG A 223 -41.69 -61.86 -4.18
CA ARG A 223 -41.05 -62.94 -4.96
C ARG A 223 -42.00 -63.54 -6.02
N GLU A 224 -41.42 -64.34 -6.92
CA GLU A 224 -42.10 -65.20 -7.92
C GLU A 224 -42.79 -64.48 -9.10
N HIS A 225 -43.63 -65.21 -9.86
CA HIS A 225 -43.59 -65.27 -11.34
C HIS A 225 -45.01 -65.45 -11.93
N ILE A 226 -45.24 -65.44 -13.25
CA ILE A 226 -45.26 -66.58 -14.22
C ILE A 226 -46.16 -66.07 -15.38
N ASP A 227 -46.04 -66.41 -16.67
CA ASP A 227 -44.99 -66.95 -17.56
C ASP A 227 -45.40 -66.57 -19.01
N VAL A 228 -44.42 -66.28 -19.86
CA VAL A 228 -44.60 -65.94 -21.28
C VAL A 228 -43.37 -66.41 -22.09
N TYR A 229 -42.59 -67.38 -21.59
CA TYR A 229 -41.22 -67.72 -22.03
C TYR A 229 -41.16 -68.78 -23.14
N SER A 230 -41.96 -68.62 -24.20
CA SER A 230 -41.57 -69.21 -25.48
C SER A 230 -40.34 -68.45 -26.00
N GLU A 231 -39.16 -69.07 -25.95
CA GLU A 231 -37.91 -68.53 -26.49
C GLU A 231 -38.06 -68.14 -27.97
N SER A 232 -38.83 -68.95 -28.72
CA SER A 232 -39.27 -68.67 -30.08
C SER A 232 -40.10 -67.38 -30.21
N TRP A 233 -40.95 -67.05 -29.24
CA TRP A 233 -41.78 -65.84 -29.27
C TRP A 233 -40.94 -64.60 -28.96
N LYS A 234 -40.12 -64.65 -27.91
CA LYS A 234 -39.18 -63.57 -27.54
C LYS A 234 -38.23 -63.23 -28.69
N THR A 235 -37.66 -64.23 -29.36
CA THR A 235 -36.74 -64.03 -30.50
C THR A 235 -37.43 -63.33 -31.67
N LYS A 236 -38.62 -63.79 -32.09
CA LYS A 236 -39.38 -63.16 -33.20
C LYS A 236 -39.82 -61.73 -32.88
N PHE A 237 -40.23 -61.49 -31.63
CA PHE A 237 -40.65 -60.17 -31.17
C PHE A 237 -39.46 -59.19 -31.13
N ALA A 238 -38.31 -59.61 -30.60
CA ALA A 238 -37.09 -58.82 -30.57
C ALA A 238 -36.55 -58.51 -31.98
N ASP A 239 -36.67 -59.43 -32.95
CA ASP A 239 -36.27 -59.19 -34.34
C ASP A 239 -37.16 -58.17 -35.07
N GLU A 240 -38.48 -58.14 -34.84
CA GLU A 240 -39.36 -57.08 -35.39
C GLU A 240 -39.16 -55.73 -34.67
N MET A 241 -38.94 -55.73 -33.35
CA MET A 241 -38.55 -54.51 -32.64
C MET A 241 -37.21 -53.96 -33.16
N TYR A 242 -36.21 -54.80 -33.38
CA TYR A 242 -34.93 -54.40 -33.95
C TYR A 242 -35.12 -53.75 -35.34
N LYS A 243 -35.91 -54.35 -36.24
CA LYS A 243 -36.23 -53.74 -37.54
C LYS A 243 -36.89 -52.37 -37.40
N THR A 244 -37.89 -52.25 -36.52
CA THR A 244 -38.64 -51.00 -36.30
C THR A 244 -37.75 -49.89 -35.72
N VAL A 245 -36.86 -50.24 -34.79
CA VAL A 245 -35.84 -49.33 -34.23
C VAL A 245 -34.85 -48.92 -35.31
N CYS A 246 -34.35 -49.86 -36.13
CA CYS A 246 -33.46 -49.54 -37.25
C CYS A 246 -34.10 -48.60 -38.28
N MET A 247 -35.38 -48.77 -38.61
CA MET A 247 -36.10 -47.89 -39.55
C MET A 247 -36.25 -46.45 -39.05
N ASN A 248 -36.34 -46.25 -37.73
CA ASN A 248 -36.50 -44.93 -37.11
C ASN A 248 -35.20 -44.37 -36.52
N ARG A 249 -34.08 -45.09 -36.66
CA ARG A 249 -32.83 -44.84 -35.94
C ARG A 249 -32.28 -43.43 -36.15
N THR A 250 -32.27 -42.93 -37.39
CA THR A 250 -31.77 -41.59 -37.71
C THR A 250 -32.61 -40.47 -37.06
N LEU A 251 -33.91 -40.69 -36.88
CA LEU A 251 -34.79 -39.75 -36.17
C LEU A 251 -34.50 -39.77 -34.67
N ILE A 252 -34.39 -40.96 -34.09
CA ILE A 252 -34.04 -41.16 -32.66
C ILE A 252 -32.68 -40.53 -32.34
N GLU A 253 -31.65 -40.77 -33.15
CA GLU A 253 -30.32 -40.17 -32.98
C GLU A 253 -30.36 -38.64 -33.14
N SER A 254 -31.12 -38.12 -34.10
CA SER A 254 -31.28 -36.66 -34.33
C SER A 254 -31.99 -35.96 -33.17
N ASP A 255 -33.08 -36.52 -32.66
CA ASP A 255 -33.87 -35.93 -31.57
C ASP A 255 -33.10 -35.99 -30.24
N ILE A 256 -32.41 -37.11 -29.96
CA ILE A 256 -31.53 -37.23 -28.79
C ILE A 256 -30.38 -36.22 -28.89
N LEU A 257 -29.71 -36.12 -30.04
CA LEU A 257 -28.62 -35.16 -30.24
C LEU A 257 -29.09 -33.71 -30.06
N SER A 258 -30.21 -33.33 -30.66
CA SER A 258 -30.79 -31.97 -30.57
C SER A 258 -31.10 -31.56 -29.12
N ASN A 259 -31.70 -32.47 -28.34
CA ASN A 259 -32.00 -32.22 -26.93
C ASN A 259 -30.72 -32.08 -26.08
N ILE A 260 -29.70 -32.93 -26.31
CA ILE A 260 -28.42 -32.86 -25.58
C ILE A 260 -27.62 -31.61 -25.98
N GLU A 261 -27.60 -31.24 -27.26
CA GLU A 261 -26.99 -30.01 -27.76
C GLU A 261 -27.64 -28.77 -27.13
N THR A 262 -28.97 -28.78 -26.98
CA THR A 262 -29.72 -27.72 -26.30
C THR A 262 -29.31 -27.62 -24.83
N MET A 263 -29.39 -28.72 -24.06
CA MET A 263 -28.97 -28.74 -22.64
C MET A 263 -27.51 -28.33 -22.43
N CYS A 264 -26.59 -28.79 -23.29
CA CYS A 264 -25.17 -28.41 -23.23
C CYS A 264 -24.96 -26.92 -23.55
N THR A 265 -25.76 -26.37 -24.48
CA THR A 265 -25.71 -24.95 -24.86
C THR A 265 -26.28 -24.05 -23.76
N GLU A 266 -27.37 -24.46 -23.11
CA GLU A 266 -27.95 -23.77 -21.96
C GLU A 266 -26.99 -23.78 -20.77
N THR A 267 -26.44 -24.95 -20.42
CA THR A 267 -25.44 -25.07 -19.34
C THR A 267 -24.22 -24.17 -19.59
N LYS A 268 -23.75 -24.04 -20.84
CA LYS A 268 -22.68 -23.09 -21.20
C LYS A 268 -23.08 -21.63 -21.01
N LYS A 269 -24.29 -21.25 -21.42
CA LYS A 269 -24.82 -19.88 -21.20
C LYS A 269 -24.90 -19.56 -19.70
N ASP A 270 -25.35 -20.50 -18.87
CA ASP A 270 -25.46 -20.31 -17.42
C ASP A 270 -24.08 -20.15 -16.76
N LEU A 271 -23.09 -20.95 -17.16
CA LEU A 271 -21.71 -20.80 -16.67
C LEU A 271 -21.06 -19.49 -17.15
N GLN A 272 -21.37 -19.03 -18.36
CA GLN A 272 -20.95 -17.71 -18.86
C GLN A 272 -21.62 -16.58 -18.05
N ALA A 273 -22.92 -16.67 -17.76
CA ALA A 273 -23.63 -15.70 -16.94
C ALA A 273 -23.08 -15.66 -15.50
N LEU A 274 -22.75 -16.82 -14.92
CA LEU A 274 -22.11 -16.91 -13.60
C LEU A 274 -20.69 -16.28 -13.60
N SER A 275 -19.92 -16.50 -14.66
CA SER A 275 -18.61 -15.85 -14.88
C SER A 275 -18.75 -14.32 -14.98
N MET A 276 -19.78 -13.81 -15.66
CA MET A 276 -20.08 -12.37 -15.67
C MET A 276 -20.40 -11.85 -14.26
N GLN A 277 -21.30 -12.49 -13.52
CA GLN A 277 -21.66 -12.08 -12.16
C GLN A 277 -20.46 -12.06 -11.19
N ILE A 278 -19.54 -13.02 -11.30
CA ILE A 278 -18.30 -13.05 -10.50
C ILE A 278 -17.39 -11.87 -10.87
N ASN A 279 -17.26 -11.54 -12.15
CA ASN A 279 -16.45 -10.40 -12.58
C ASN A 279 -17.10 -9.06 -12.20
N ASP A 280 -18.42 -8.95 -12.23
CA ASP A 280 -19.16 -7.79 -11.70
C ASP A 280 -18.94 -7.63 -10.19
N LEU A 281 -18.95 -8.73 -9.42
CA LEU A 281 -18.64 -8.69 -7.99
C LEU A 281 -17.19 -8.23 -7.74
N ARG A 282 -16.23 -8.70 -8.54
CA ARG A 282 -14.83 -8.24 -8.48
C ARG A 282 -14.72 -6.74 -8.81
N GLN A 283 -15.48 -6.23 -9.77
CA GLN A 283 -15.53 -4.80 -10.08
C GLN A 283 -16.14 -3.99 -8.93
N LYS A 284 -17.24 -4.46 -8.32
CA LYS A 284 -17.90 -3.82 -7.17
C LYS A 284 -17.00 -3.71 -5.93
N ILE A 285 -16.08 -4.66 -5.71
CA ILE A 285 -15.08 -4.57 -4.64
C ILE A 285 -14.10 -3.40 -4.86
N GLY A 286 -13.89 -2.98 -6.11
CA GLY A 286 -13.16 -1.75 -6.46
C GLY A 286 -11.67 -1.74 -6.07
N PHE A 287 -11.09 -2.89 -5.74
CA PHE A 287 -9.71 -3.01 -5.23
C PHE A 287 -8.79 -3.61 -6.30
N PRO A 288 -7.52 -3.17 -6.44
CA PRO A 288 -6.62 -3.71 -7.46
C PRO A 288 -6.18 -5.15 -7.16
N ASP A 289 -6.14 -5.98 -8.20
CA ASP A 289 -5.47 -7.28 -8.18
C ASP A 289 -3.97 -7.08 -7.89
N GLN A 290 -3.34 -7.93 -7.08
CA GLN A 290 -1.92 -7.80 -6.71
C GLN A 290 -1.01 -7.71 -7.95
N GLU A 291 -1.37 -8.43 -9.03
CA GLU A 291 -0.65 -8.34 -10.31
C GLU A 291 -0.65 -6.91 -10.89
N LYS A 292 -1.76 -6.17 -10.79
CA LYS A 292 -1.81 -4.76 -11.22
C LYS A 292 -0.93 -3.89 -10.33
N VAL A 293 -0.94 -4.13 -9.01
CA VAL A 293 -0.10 -3.38 -8.05
C VAL A 293 1.39 -3.63 -8.30
N ILE A 294 1.78 -4.86 -8.65
CA ILE A 294 3.16 -5.23 -9.02
C ILE A 294 3.66 -4.44 -10.25
N GLN A 295 2.82 -4.22 -11.27
CA GLN A 295 3.23 -3.41 -12.43
C GLN A 295 3.50 -1.95 -12.03
N GLU A 296 2.76 -1.41 -11.06
CA GLU A 296 3.01 -0.07 -10.50
C GLU A 296 4.31 -0.03 -9.69
N TRP A 297 4.57 -1.06 -8.87
CA TRP A 297 5.85 -1.21 -8.16
C TRP A 297 7.05 -1.27 -9.12
N ARG A 298 6.91 -1.95 -10.26
CA ARG A 298 7.95 -2.03 -11.30
C ARG A 298 8.23 -0.68 -11.95
N LYS A 299 7.21 0.14 -12.23
CA LYS A 299 7.39 1.53 -12.69
C LYS A 299 8.16 2.39 -11.68
N ARG A 300 7.87 2.21 -10.38
CA ARG A 300 8.61 2.91 -9.33
C ARG A 300 10.07 2.46 -9.27
N GLN A 301 10.32 1.16 -9.36
CA GLN A 301 11.68 0.58 -9.34
C GLN A 301 12.53 0.92 -10.58
N SER A 302 11.95 1.37 -11.70
CA SER A 302 12.72 1.81 -12.86
C SER A 302 13.37 3.19 -12.68
N LEU A 303 13.07 3.90 -11.59
CA LEU A 303 13.64 5.20 -11.26
C LEU A 303 14.82 5.05 -10.28
N PRO A 304 15.86 5.91 -10.38
CA PRO A 304 16.94 5.93 -9.39
C PRO A 304 16.40 6.31 -8.01
N ARG A 305 16.99 5.84 -6.91
CA ARG A 305 16.48 6.25 -5.58
C ARG A 305 16.67 7.76 -5.35
N LYS A 306 15.81 8.36 -4.51
CA LYS A 306 15.93 9.78 -4.09
C LYS A 306 17.35 10.13 -3.65
N GLN A 307 17.93 9.36 -2.74
CA GLN A 307 19.28 9.61 -2.20
C GLN A 307 20.37 9.48 -3.27
N GLU A 308 20.26 8.49 -4.16
CA GLU A 308 21.22 8.28 -5.26
C GLU A 308 21.17 9.43 -6.28
N LEU A 309 19.96 9.90 -6.61
CA LEU A 309 19.76 11.03 -7.52
C LEU A 309 20.25 12.35 -6.90
N MET A 310 19.93 12.61 -5.63
CA MET A 310 20.37 13.81 -4.90
C MET A 310 21.89 13.85 -4.69
N ALA A 311 22.53 12.70 -4.48
CA ALA A 311 23.99 12.60 -4.40
C ALA A 311 24.66 12.88 -5.76
N LYS A 312 24.04 12.46 -6.86
CA LYS A 312 24.53 12.72 -8.22
C LYS A 312 24.29 14.17 -8.67
N TYR A 313 23.12 14.72 -8.32
CA TYR A 313 22.68 16.07 -8.68
C TYR A 313 22.22 16.82 -7.42
N PRO A 314 23.14 17.49 -6.69
CA PRO A 314 22.84 18.19 -5.44
C PRO A 314 21.79 19.32 -5.55
N SER A 315 21.54 19.79 -6.78
CA SER A 315 20.48 20.74 -7.14
C SER A 315 19.08 20.16 -6.95
N VAL A 316 18.90 18.84 -6.99
CA VAL A 316 17.61 18.16 -6.79
C VAL A 316 17.30 18.10 -5.28
N LEU A 317 16.22 18.75 -4.86
CA LEU A 317 15.75 18.77 -3.47
C LEU A 317 14.77 17.62 -3.17
N ASN A 318 13.91 17.27 -4.13
CA ASN A 318 13.01 16.11 -4.04
C ASN A 318 12.48 15.74 -5.43
N TYR A 319 11.96 14.52 -5.57
CA TYR A 319 11.15 14.16 -6.75
C TYR A 319 10.08 13.12 -6.37
N ILE A 320 9.00 13.09 -7.15
CA ILE A 320 7.94 12.07 -7.07
C ILE A 320 7.48 11.69 -8.47
N ALA A 321 7.05 10.45 -8.65
CA ALA A 321 6.55 9.93 -9.92
C ALA A 321 5.26 9.15 -9.70
N GLY A 322 4.26 9.37 -10.55
CA GLY A 322 2.95 8.76 -10.38
C GLY A 322 1.95 9.17 -11.44
N TRP A 323 0.67 9.06 -11.06
CA TRP A 323 -0.46 9.42 -11.89
C TRP A 323 -1.00 10.80 -11.53
N LYS A 324 -1.25 11.63 -12.54
CA LYS A 324 -1.99 12.89 -12.44
C LYS A 324 -2.91 13.00 -13.65
N ASP A 325 -4.20 13.19 -13.42
CA ASP A 325 -5.25 13.29 -14.45
C ASP A 325 -5.21 12.19 -15.53
N GLY A 326 -4.87 10.95 -15.12
CA GLY A 326 -4.78 9.78 -15.99
C GLY A 326 -3.46 9.63 -16.77
N LYS A 327 -2.54 10.59 -16.65
CA LYS A 327 -1.21 10.55 -17.26
C LYS A 327 -0.12 10.16 -16.28
N THR A 328 0.98 9.62 -16.80
CA THR A 328 2.23 9.44 -16.06
C THR A 328 2.97 10.77 -15.96
N ILE A 329 3.35 11.17 -14.75
CA ILE A 329 4.10 12.41 -14.49
C ILE A 329 5.32 12.14 -13.61
N LEU A 330 6.45 12.77 -13.95
CA LEU A 330 7.63 12.90 -13.10
C LEU A 330 7.76 14.36 -12.64
N LYS A 331 7.53 14.61 -11.35
CA LYS A 331 7.62 15.93 -10.74
C LYS A 331 8.94 16.04 -9.96
N VAL A 332 9.76 17.03 -10.31
CA VAL A 332 11.11 17.22 -9.74
C VAL A 332 11.23 18.63 -9.20
N ILE A 333 11.71 18.73 -7.96
CA ILE A 333 11.91 19.98 -7.24
C ILE A 333 13.40 20.24 -7.18
N PHE A 334 13.81 21.34 -7.79
CA PHE A 334 15.17 21.84 -7.84
C PHE A 334 15.33 23.02 -6.89
N GLU A 335 16.52 23.20 -6.34
CA GLU A 335 16.95 24.42 -5.65
C GLU A 335 17.09 25.57 -6.66
N LYS A 336 17.88 25.32 -7.70
CA LYS A 336 18.15 26.19 -8.86
C LYS A 336 18.14 25.36 -10.15
N LYS A 337 17.93 26.00 -11.29
CA LYS A 337 17.91 25.35 -12.61
C LYS A 337 19.21 24.59 -12.87
N ASP A 338 19.09 23.37 -13.39
CA ASP A 338 20.17 22.44 -13.66
C ASP A 338 19.89 21.66 -14.96
N ASP A 339 20.39 22.19 -16.08
CA ASP A 339 20.17 21.63 -17.42
C ASP A 339 20.75 20.21 -17.59
N GLU A 340 21.77 19.83 -16.81
CA GLU A 340 22.34 18.47 -16.89
C GLU A 340 21.42 17.46 -16.18
N ALA A 341 20.99 17.79 -14.97
CA ALA A 341 20.04 16.97 -14.22
C ALA A 341 18.71 16.81 -14.96
N GLU A 342 18.15 17.92 -15.47
CA GLU A 342 16.94 17.93 -16.30
C GLU A 342 17.07 16.98 -17.50
N LYS A 343 18.19 17.06 -18.24
CA LYS A 343 18.44 16.21 -19.40
C LYS A 343 18.53 14.74 -18.99
N TYR A 344 19.32 14.42 -17.96
CA TYR A 344 19.42 13.06 -17.44
C TYR A 344 18.05 12.47 -17.06
N LEU A 345 17.20 13.27 -16.40
CA LEU A 345 15.84 12.87 -16.02
C LEU A 345 14.97 12.59 -17.26
N ARG A 346 15.01 13.46 -18.27
CA ARG A 346 14.25 13.29 -19.52
C ARG A 346 14.68 12.08 -20.35
N ASP A 347 16.00 11.82 -20.39
CA ASP A 347 16.60 10.77 -21.20
C ASP A 347 16.57 9.39 -20.50
N SER A 348 16.82 9.35 -19.17
CA SER A 348 17.04 8.10 -18.42
C SER A 348 15.91 7.73 -17.46
N CYS A 349 15.03 8.66 -17.07
CA CYS A 349 13.95 8.43 -16.10
C CYS A 349 12.55 8.47 -16.73
N ARG A 350 12.47 8.32 -18.06
CA ARG A 350 11.20 8.24 -18.81
C ARG A 350 10.56 6.86 -18.66
N ILE A 351 9.38 6.81 -18.05
CA ILE A 351 8.65 5.57 -17.72
C ILE A 351 7.84 5.07 -18.92
N SER A 352 7.33 6.00 -19.73
CA SER A 352 6.49 5.76 -20.89
C SER A 352 6.69 6.85 -21.95
N ALA A 353 6.24 6.62 -23.19
CA ALA A 353 6.38 7.60 -24.26
C ALA A 353 5.65 8.94 -23.97
N ASP A 354 4.57 8.86 -23.18
CA ASP A 354 3.68 9.92 -22.72
C ASP A 354 3.99 10.45 -21.30
N THR A 355 5.17 10.14 -20.74
CA THR A 355 5.59 10.71 -19.44
C THR A 355 5.74 12.23 -19.53
N ASP A 356 4.87 12.95 -18.83
CA ASP A 356 4.98 14.40 -18.63
C ASP A 356 6.04 14.71 -17.54
N PHE A 357 6.75 15.83 -17.67
CA PHE A 357 7.80 16.25 -16.73
C PHE A 357 7.46 17.64 -16.17
N ASP A 358 7.35 17.74 -14.84
CA ASP A 358 7.03 18.97 -14.10
C ASP A 358 8.24 19.38 -13.25
N PHE A 359 8.96 20.42 -13.67
CA PHE A 359 10.18 20.88 -13.02
C PHE A 359 9.93 22.20 -12.29
N ILE A 360 10.22 22.22 -10.99
CA ILE A 360 9.95 23.33 -10.07
C ILE A 360 11.26 23.84 -9.52
N TYR A 361 11.64 25.09 -9.83
CA TYR A 361 12.85 25.73 -9.30
C TYR A 361 12.51 26.59 -8.09
N ALA A 362 12.93 26.19 -6.89
CA ALA A 362 12.53 26.84 -5.64
C ALA A 362 12.84 28.35 -5.61
N ASN A 363 13.95 28.75 -6.22
CA ASN A 363 14.39 30.15 -6.29
C ASN A 363 13.52 31.05 -7.18
N GLU A 364 12.70 30.48 -8.06
CA GLU A 364 11.80 31.25 -8.95
C GLU A 364 10.42 31.53 -8.32
N PHE A 365 10.03 30.80 -7.27
CA PHE A 365 8.72 30.96 -6.61
C PHE A 365 8.68 32.07 -5.55
N ILE A 366 9.62 33.02 -5.58
CA ILE A 366 9.60 34.23 -4.75
C ILE A 366 8.54 35.20 -5.31
N LYS A 367 7.26 34.84 -5.16
CA LYS A 367 6.22 35.86 -5.08
C LYS A 367 6.34 36.52 -3.71
N GLU A 368 6.34 37.85 -3.71
CA GLU A 368 6.11 38.65 -2.50
C GLU A 368 4.69 38.33 -2.01
N THR A 369 4.58 37.27 -1.21
CA THR A 369 3.30 36.78 -0.73
C THR A 369 2.83 37.73 0.37
N GLN A 370 1.57 38.14 0.28
CA GLN A 370 0.90 38.86 1.34
C GLN A 370 1.05 38.10 2.66
N LEU A 371 1.19 38.84 3.76
CA LEU A 371 1.32 38.27 5.09
C LEU A 371 0.17 37.28 5.34
N PRO A 372 0.44 36.00 5.60
CA PRO A 372 -0.61 35.02 5.81
C PRO A 372 -1.47 35.42 7.00
N ILE A 373 -2.79 35.34 6.85
CA ILE A 373 -3.69 35.47 7.99
C ILE A 373 -3.47 34.24 8.88
N GLU A 374 -3.09 34.45 10.13
CA GLU A 374 -2.93 33.35 11.09
C GLU A 374 -4.30 32.68 11.34
N PRO A 375 -4.41 31.34 11.26
CA PRO A 375 -5.66 30.66 11.57
C PRO A 375 -6.03 30.88 13.05
N PRO A 376 -7.33 31.09 13.37
CA PRO A 376 -7.75 31.32 14.74
C PRO A 376 -7.29 30.22 15.70
N THR A 377 -7.00 30.62 16.95
CA THR A 377 -6.59 29.75 18.05
C THR A 377 -7.34 28.41 18.10
N VAL A 378 -6.62 27.28 18.26
CA VAL A 378 -7.22 25.95 18.47
C VAL A 378 -7.24 25.66 19.98
N VAL A 379 -8.44 25.42 20.53
CA VAL A 379 -8.65 25.17 21.97
C VAL A 379 -7.75 24.04 22.48
N LYS A 380 -7.07 24.28 23.62
CA LYS A 380 -6.05 23.38 24.22
C LYS A 380 -6.46 21.90 24.21
N GLN A 381 -7.68 21.57 24.62
CA GLN A 381 -8.16 20.17 24.65
C GLN A 381 -8.23 19.54 23.26
N ILE A 382 -8.76 20.26 22.27
CA ILE A 382 -8.86 19.78 20.87
C ILE A 382 -7.46 19.65 20.29
N ARG A 383 -6.59 20.65 20.50
CA ARG A 383 -5.18 20.62 20.10
C ARG A 383 -4.45 19.39 20.67
N SER A 384 -4.61 19.10 21.96
CA SER A 384 -4.00 17.92 22.60
C SER A 384 -4.52 16.61 22.02
N ASN A 385 -5.83 16.49 21.76
CA ASN A 385 -6.40 15.30 21.13
C ASN A 385 -5.84 15.08 19.71
N LEU A 386 -5.76 16.14 18.89
CA LEU A 386 -5.20 16.09 17.54
C LEU A 386 -3.70 15.77 17.54
N LYS A 387 -2.91 16.39 18.45
CA LYS A 387 -1.48 16.07 18.64
C LYS A 387 -1.27 14.59 18.98
N LYS A 388 -2.13 14.00 19.82
CA LYS A 388 -2.05 12.56 20.15
C LYS A 388 -2.32 11.67 18.93
N ILE A 389 -3.35 11.98 18.13
CA ILE A 389 -3.64 11.23 16.89
C ILE A 389 -2.46 11.32 15.91
N ILE A 390 -1.83 12.50 15.80
CA ILE A 390 -0.61 12.68 15.01
C ILE A 390 0.52 11.78 15.56
N GLN A 391 0.79 11.81 16.86
CA GLN A 391 1.83 10.97 17.48
C GLN A 391 1.60 9.46 17.26
N ASP A 392 0.34 9.01 17.27
CA ASP A 392 -0.01 7.60 17.11
C ASP A 392 0.04 7.12 15.63
N GLU A 393 -0.20 8.00 14.63
CA GLU A 393 -0.32 7.62 13.21
C GLU A 393 0.75 8.22 12.27
N GLU A 394 1.57 9.18 12.71
CA GLU A 394 2.59 9.88 11.90
C GLU A 394 3.51 8.90 11.15
N ASP A 395 4.13 7.95 11.85
CA ASP A 395 5.07 6.98 11.26
C ASP A 395 4.40 6.12 10.17
N LYS A 396 3.10 5.84 10.32
CA LYS A 396 2.30 5.10 9.34
C LYS A 396 1.96 5.99 8.13
N ILE A 397 1.60 7.26 8.35
CA ILE A 397 1.30 8.22 7.27
C ILE A 397 2.54 8.44 6.39
N ILE A 398 3.70 8.75 6.96
CA ILE A 398 4.93 9.03 6.19
C ILE A 398 5.47 7.79 5.47
N ALA A 399 5.18 6.59 5.99
CA ALA A 399 5.55 5.35 5.32
C ALA A 399 4.58 4.98 4.18
N LEU A 400 3.30 5.34 4.26
CA LEU A 400 2.28 5.05 3.24
C LEU A 400 2.23 6.06 2.08
N TYR A 401 2.59 7.32 2.33
CA TYR A 401 2.36 8.43 1.39
C TYR A 401 3.64 9.24 1.14
N SER A 402 4.37 8.91 0.07
CA SER A 402 5.68 9.50 -0.24
C SER A 402 5.65 10.94 -0.76
N THR A 403 4.45 11.50 -0.95
CA THR A 403 4.25 12.93 -1.23
C THR A 403 4.15 13.78 0.02
N VAL A 404 3.89 13.20 1.21
CA VAL A 404 3.73 13.93 2.47
C VAL A 404 5.09 14.37 2.99
N VAL A 405 5.25 15.67 3.19
CA VAL A 405 6.48 16.32 3.68
C VAL A 405 6.25 17.16 4.94
N GLY A 406 5.04 17.14 5.51
CA GLY A 406 4.79 17.70 6.82
C GLY A 406 3.42 17.32 7.39
N ILE A 407 3.31 17.35 8.72
CA ILE A 407 2.08 17.07 9.48
C ILE A 407 2.02 17.98 10.71
N GLY A 408 0.85 18.53 10.98
CA GLY A 408 0.63 19.40 12.14
C GLY A 408 -0.85 19.59 12.47
N VAL A 409 -1.11 20.36 13.52
CA VAL A 409 -2.47 20.78 13.89
C VAL A 409 -2.77 22.13 13.25
N GLY A 410 -3.99 22.29 12.73
CA GLY A 410 -4.45 23.55 12.15
C GLY A 410 -5.97 23.64 12.11
N ARG A 411 -6.49 24.36 11.11
CA ARG A 411 -7.91 24.47 10.77
C ARG A 411 -8.11 24.25 9.29
N THR A 412 -9.27 23.73 8.89
CA THR A 412 -9.60 23.56 7.46
C THR A 412 -9.55 24.91 6.74
N MET A 413 -8.91 24.95 5.58
CA MET A 413 -8.86 26.16 4.75
C MET A 413 -10.10 26.22 3.86
N LEU A 414 -11.00 27.17 4.10
CA LEU A 414 -12.24 27.35 3.32
C LEU A 414 -12.00 28.30 2.12
N SER A 415 -11.16 29.31 2.31
CA SER A 415 -10.63 30.19 1.26
C SER A 415 -9.22 30.65 1.65
N GLU A 416 -8.60 31.54 0.88
CA GLU A 416 -7.28 32.12 1.22
C GLU A 416 -7.30 32.93 2.54
N THR A 417 -8.48 33.36 3.01
CA THR A 417 -8.65 34.20 4.20
C THR A 417 -9.60 33.63 5.26
N GLU A 418 -10.26 32.50 4.98
CA GLU A 418 -11.31 31.93 5.84
C GLU A 418 -10.96 30.51 6.30
N PHE A 419 -11.14 30.27 7.60
CA PHE A 419 -10.78 29.01 8.27
C PHE A 419 -11.98 28.38 8.98
N GLY A 420 -12.14 27.07 8.83
CA GLY A 420 -13.18 26.29 9.48
C GLY A 420 -12.72 25.57 10.75
N ASP A 421 -13.19 24.34 10.90
CA ASP A 421 -12.96 23.52 12.09
C ASP A 421 -11.50 23.10 12.29
N PRO A 422 -11.05 22.89 13.55
CA PRO A 422 -9.75 22.31 13.84
C PRO A 422 -9.55 20.94 13.18
N CYS A 423 -8.38 20.75 12.57
CA CYS A 423 -8.07 19.56 11.77
C CYS A 423 -6.60 19.14 11.89
N ILE A 424 -6.29 17.98 11.32
CA ILE A 424 -4.91 17.59 11.01
C ILE A 424 -4.57 18.17 9.64
N VAL A 425 -3.44 18.87 9.54
CA VAL A 425 -2.95 19.42 8.27
C VAL A 425 -1.82 18.53 7.77
N LEU A 426 -1.93 18.03 6.54
CA LEU A 426 -0.85 17.35 5.81
C LEU A 426 -0.31 18.26 4.72
N TYR A 427 0.99 18.52 4.76
CA TYR A 427 1.73 19.21 3.71
C TYR A 427 2.30 18.17 2.74
N CYS A 428 2.14 18.40 1.45
CA CYS A 428 2.57 17.47 0.42
C CYS A 428 3.16 18.18 -0.81
N LEU A 429 3.96 17.47 -1.59
CA LEU A 429 4.61 18.01 -2.80
C LEU A 429 3.64 18.26 -3.96
N ASP A 430 2.55 17.50 -4.01
CA ASP A 430 1.44 17.63 -4.96
C ASP A 430 0.23 16.89 -4.39
N LYS A 431 -0.93 17.56 -4.28
CA LYS A 431 -2.15 16.96 -3.70
C LYS A 431 -3.00 16.19 -4.73
N THR A 432 -2.65 16.30 -6.01
CA THR A 432 -3.37 15.70 -7.13
C THR A 432 -2.66 14.45 -7.70
N LEU A 433 -1.34 14.38 -7.54
CA LEU A 433 -0.49 13.27 -7.95
C LEU A 433 -0.58 12.10 -6.96
N VAL A 434 -0.84 10.89 -7.46
CA VAL A 434 -0.78 9.64 -6.69
C VAL A 434 0.45 8.84 -7.11
N PRO A 435 1.46 8.65 -6.25
CA PRO A 435 2.68 7.93 -6.62
C PRO A 435 2.41 6.48 -7.04
N PHE A 436 3.28 5.93 -7.88
CA PHE A 436 3.14 4.55 -8.34
C PHE A 436 3.16 3.56 -7.19
N GLY A 437 2.09 2.75 -7.08
CA GLY A 437 1.90 1.74 -6.04
C GLY A 437 1.33 2.26 -4.72
N GLU A 438 1.05 3.57 -4.62
CA GLU A 438 0.47 4.20 -3.42
C GLU A 438 -1.03 4.50 -3.59
N LYS A 439 -1.67 4.90 -2.49
CA LYS A 439 -3.08 5.34 -2.44
C LYS A 439 -3.16 6.86 -2.40
N LYS A 440 -4.34 7.42 -2.68
CA LYS A 440 -4.65 8.82 -2.37
C LYS A 440 -4.52 9.07 -0.88
N ILE A 441 -3.97 10.24 -0.50
CA ILE A 441 -3.94 10.73 0.88
C ILE A 441 -5.39 10.74 1.43
N PRO A 442 -5.63 10.23 2.65
CA PRO A 442 -6.98 10.13 3.19
C PRO A 442 -7.48 11.50 3.64
N LYS A 443 -8.76 11.80 3.39
CA LYS A 443 -9.43 13.02 3.86
C LYS A 443 -9.83 12.97 5.35
N MET A 444 -9.65 11.82 5.99
CA MET A 444 -9.95 11.62 7.40
C MET A 444 -8.91 10.70 8.04
N LEU A 445 -8.54 10.98 9.30
CA LEU A 445 -7.63 10.17 10.10
C LEU A 445 -8.25 9.98 11.50
N LYS A 446 -8.53 8.73 11.89
CA LYS A 446 -9.24 8.38 13.14
C LYS A 446 -10.55 9.16 13.39
N GLY A 447 -11.26 9.52 12.33
CA GLY A 447 -12.50 10.31 12.40
C GLY A 447 -12.30 11.83 12.40
N CYS A 448 -11.07 12.33 12.53
CA CYS A 448 -10.76 13.75 12.36
C CYS A 448 -10.59 14.11 10.88
N ILE A 449 -10.94 15.34 10.51
CA ILE A 449 -10.74 15.88 9.16
C ILE A 449 -9.25 16.05 8.90
N VAL A 450 -8.83 15.74 7.67
CA VAL A 450 -7.49 16.00 7.15
C VAL A 450 -7.57 17.08 6.07
N ASP A 451 -6.88 18.20 6.29
CA ASP A 451 -6.69 19.27 5.30
C ASP A 451 -5.35 19.06 4.58
N ILE A 452 -5.35 19.10 3.24
CA ILE A 452 -4.18 18.73 2.42
C ILE A 452 -3.67 19.95 1.67
N ARG A 453 -2.45 20.38 1.99
CA ARG A 453 -1.80 21.60 1.48
C ARG A 453 -0.59 21.27 0.65
N GLU A 454 -0.26 22.14 -0.30
CA GLU A 454 0.93 22.00 -1.14
C GLU A 454 2.02 22.96 -0.67
N ASP A 455 3.07 22.41 -0.04
CA ASP A 455 4.27 23.13 0.36
C ASP A 455 5.44 22.13 0.47
N PHE A 456 6.66 22.61 0.59
CA PHE A 456 7.83 21.78 0.91
C PHE A 456 8.85 22.58 1.73
N PHE A 457 9.76 21.89 2.42
CA PHE A 457 10.70 22.54 3.33
C PHE A 457 12.15 22.37 2.85
N MET A 458 12.98 23.37 3.12
CA MET A 458 14.39 23.42 2.77
C MET A 458 15.21 23.98 3.94
N PHE A 459 16.49 23.62 4.01
CA PHE A 459 17.43 24.24 4.95
C PHE A 459 17.70 25.70 4.56
N GLY A 460 17.81 26.59 5.54
CA GLY A 460 18.16 28.00 5.32
C GLY A 460 19.65 28.25 5.09
N LEU A 461 20.36 27.36 4.40
CA LEU A 461 21.78 27.53 4.11
C LEU A 461 21.97 28.55 2.97
N CYS A 462 23.00 29.40 3.05
CA CYS A 462 23.41 30.23 1.92
C CYS A 462 24.62 29.61 1.22
N MET A 463 24.47 29.29 -0.06
CA MET A 463 25.58 28.99 -0.97
C MET A 463 25.84 30.23 -1.83
N ASP A 464 27.10 30.53 -2.18
CA ASP A 464 27.48 31.70 -2.98
C ASP A 464 27.07 33.06 -2.36
N CYS A 465 27.17 33.19 -1.03
CA CYS A 465 26.65 34.34 -0.30
C CYS A 465 27.40 35.65 -0.61
N LYS A 466 26.67 36.72 -0.96
CA LYS A 466 27.24 38.04 -1.31
C LYS A 466 27.47 38.99 -0.11
N GLN A 467 26.94 38.65 1.07
CA GLN A 467 27.07 39.44 2.30
C GLN A 467 27.62 38.55 3.40
N LEU A 468 28.95 38.53 3.52
CA LEU A 468 29.68 37.61 4.39
C LEU A 468 30.22 38.28 5.66
N ASP A 469 30.13 39.61 5.77
CA ASP A 469 30.88 40.49 6.68
C ASP A 469 30.14 40.89 7.97
N LYS A 470 28.86 40.51 8.13
CA LYS A 470 28.06 40.88 9.32
C LYS A 470 28.45 40.05 10.55
N GLY A 471 28.45 40.68 11.72
CA GLY A 471 28.99 40.16 12.99
C GLY A 471 28.42 38.87 13.60
N CYS A 472 27.52 38.15 12.93
CA CYS A 472 27.10 36.79 13.30
C CYS A 472 27.34 35.74 12.19
N CYS A 473 28.00 36.11 11.09
CA CYS A 473 28.19 35.25 9.92
C CYS A 473 29.32 34.24 10.09
N ILE A 474 29.03 32.95 9.92
CA ILE A 474 30.00 31.86 10.02
C ILE A 474 29.97 30.97 8.79
N GLY A 475 31.13 30.40 8.46
CA GLY A 475 31.26 29.37 7.43
C GLY A 475 32.20 28.26 7.88
N ARG A 476 32.17 27.13 7.18
CA ARG A 476 33.21 26.10 7.29
C ARG A 476 34.45 26.57 6.54
N ASP A 477 35.62 26.34 7.13
CA ASP A 477 36.92 26.68 6.55
C ASP A 477 37.07 26.03 5.15
N GLY A 478 37.53 26.80 4.17
CA GLY A 478 37.63 26.39 2.76
C GLY A 478 36.32 26.19 2.00
N GLU A 479 35.14 26.35 2.60
CA GLU A 479 33.84 26.09 1.95
C GLU A 479 32.97 27.33 1.75
N ASN A 480 32.39 27.45 0.54
CA ASN A 480 31.47 28.53 0.16
C ASN A 480 30.04 28.27 0.65
N SER A 481 29.90 28.11 1.95
CA SER A 481 28.62 27.95 2.66
C SER A 481 28.60 28.84 3.90
N ALA A 482 27.52 29.60 4.08
CA ALA A 482 27.37 30.55 5.18
C ALA A 482 26.08 30.34 5.99
N GLY A 483 26.18 30.56 7.30
CA GLY A 483 25.10 30.56 8.27
C GLY A 483 25.32 31.58 9.40
N SER A 484 24.53 31.45 10.46
CA SER A 484 24.52 32.37 11.61
C SER A 484 25.00 31.67 12.91
N VAL A 485 25.66 32.43 13.78
CA VAL A 485 25.85 32.06 15.20
C VAL A 485 24.49 32.07 15.92
N GLY A 486 24.27 31.07 16.78
CA GLY A 486 23.04 30.92 17.57
C GLY A 486 23.16 31.47 18.98
N PHE A 487 23.63 30.63 19.90
CA PHE A 487 23.71 30.94 21.34
C PHE A 487 25.12 30.67 21.87
N LEU A 488 25.60 31.52 22.77
CA LEU A 488 26.83 31.28 23.53
C LEU A 488 26.59 30.23 24.62
N VAL A 489 27.46 29.23 24.71
CA VAL A 489 27.34 28.11 25.66
C VAL A 489 28.67 27.68 26.26
N LYS A 490 28.58 26.94 27.37
CA LYS A 490 29.68 26.16 27.96
C LYS A 490 29.25 24.70 28.12
N SER A 491 30.16 23.76 27.92
CA SER A 491 29.88 22.36 28.27
C SER A 491 29.98 22.11 29.77
N ASN A 492 29.06 21.29 30.26
CA ASN A 492 28.95 20.89 31.67
C ASN A 492 29.93 19.74 32.03
N CYS A 493 30.79 19.34 31.10
CA CYS A 493 31.79 18.31 31.31
C CYS A 493 32.77 18.69 32.43
N SER A 494 32.83 17.86 33.47
CA SER A 494 33.64 18.08 34.67
C SER A 494 35.17 18.01 34.45
N SER A 495 35.62 17.53 33.30
CA SER A 495 37.06 17.38 32.98
C SER A 495 37.69 18.62 32.34
N SER A 496 36.91 19.44 31.62
CA SER A 496 37.36 20.71 31.07
C SER A 496 36.19 21.63 30.75
N ILE A 497 36.26 22.87 31.26
CA ILE A 497 35.34 23.95 30.88
C ILE A 497 35.63 24.34 29.44
N GLU A 498 34.81 23.86 28.51
CA GLU A 498 34.84 24.25 27.10
C GLU A 498 33.75 25.29 26.84
N CYS A 499 34.16 26.49 26.44
CA CYS A 499 33.25 27.56 25.98
C CYS A 499 33.15 27.54 24.45
N GLY A 500 31.99 27.94 23.94
CA GLY A 500 31.73 27.94 22.50
C GLY A 500 30.37 28.55 22.16
N PHE A 501 29.83 28.15 21.01
CA PHE A 501 28.50 28.53 20.58
C PHE A 501 27.76 27.38 19.90
N LEU A 502 26.44 27.49 19.87
CA LEU A 502 25.56 26.63 19.08
C LEU A 502 25.23 27.27 17.73
N THR A 503 25.06 26.44 16.71
CA THR A 503 24.52 26.77 15.38
C THR A 503 23.83 25.53 14.79
N ALA A 504 23.34 25.57 13.55
CA ALA A 504 22.71 24.43 12.88
C ALA A 504 23.75 23.40 12.38
N ALA A 505 23.43 22.11 12.39
CA ALA A 505 24.40 21.07 11.99
C ALA A 505 24.70 21.12 10.49
N HIS A 506 23.70 21.43 9.65
CA HIS A 506 23.90 21.57 8.21
C HIS A 506 24.84 22.73 7.83
N VAL A 507 24.96 23.76 8.68
CA VAL A 507 25.93 24.86 8.50
C VAL A 507 27.34 24.39 8.88
N ALA A 508 27.46 23.77 10.06
CA ALA A 508 28.76 23.48 10.68
C ALA A 508 29.41 22.16 10.26
N HIS A 509 28.66 21.17 9.79
CA HIS A 509 29.16 19.83 9.44
C HIS A 509 28.88 19.44 7.98
N GLY A 510 27.87 20.02 7.32
CA GLY A 510 27.52 19.76 5.92
C GLY A 510 26.87 18.39 5.64
N ASN A 511 27.50 17.29 6.07
CA ASN A 511 27.00 15.92 5.84
C ASN A 511 25.90 15.47 6.83
N VAL A 512 24.75 16.14 6.80
CA VAL A 512 23.63 15.84 7.72
C VAL A 512 23.00 14.45 7.53
N LEU A 513 23.13 13.84 6.35
CA LEU A 513 22.63 12.49 6.10
C LEU A 513 23.40 11.44 6.89
N GLU A 514 24.69 11.68 7.18
CA GLU A 514 25.50 10.84 8.06
C GLU A 514 25.10 11.03 9.53
N LEU A 515 24.90 12.28 9.97
CA LEU A 515 24.43 12.58 11.33
C LEU A 515 23.09 11.89 11.65
N ASN A 516 22.16 11.85 10.69
CA ASN A 516 20.85 11.19 10.84
C ASN A 516 20.93 9.65 10.91
N LYS A 517 22.08 9.04 10.58
CA LYS A 517 22.33 7.60 10.82
C LYS A 517 22.68 7.32 12.30
N SER A 518 22.98 8.34 13.10
CA SER A 518 23.33 8.21 14.52
C SER A 518 22.15 8.49 15.47
N ALA A 519 22.02 7.67 16.51
CA ALA A 519 21.04 7.89 17.59
C ALA A 519 21.50 8.90 18.66
N THR A 520 22.79 9.26 18.65
CA THR A 520 23.42 10.19 19.60
C THR A 520 24.26 11.24 18.86
N PRO A 521 24.59 12.39 19.49
CA PRO A 521 25.57 13.32 18.94
C PRO A 521 26.85 12.62 18.54
N VAL A 522 27.34 12.95 17.34
CA VAL A 522 28.68 12.55 16.91
C VAL A 522 29.65 13.54 17.56
N ASN A 523 30.66 13.03 18.25
CA ASN A 523 31.70 13.85 18.89
C ASN A 523 33.02 13.67 18.13
N GLY A 524 33.79 14.75 17.98
CA GLY A 524 35.06 14.78 17.24
C GLY A 524 35.37 16.20 16.77
N ASP A 525 36.61 16.49 16.39
CA ASP A 525 37.01 17.81 15.87
C ASP A 525 36.79 17.86 14.34
N PHE A 526 35.55 18.04 13.88
CA PHE A 526 35.16 17.79 12.48
C PHE A 526 35.66 18.85 11.48
N HIS A 527 35.40 20.12 11.78
CA HIS A 527 35.65 21.24 10.88
C HIS A 527 36.05 22.49 11.66
N ASN A 528 36.96 23.28 11.09
CA ASN A 528 37.19 24.64 11.52
C ASN A 528 36.04 25.54 11.06
N ILE A 529 35.64 26.46 11.93
CA ILE A 529 34.61 27.47 11.66
C ILE A 529 35.27 28.84 11.63
N VAL A 530 35.06 29.57 10.54
CA VAL A 530 35.64 30.89 10.29
C VAL A 530 34.60 32.00 10.44
N HIS A 531 35.05 33.17 10.92
CA HIS A 531 34.25 34.39 10.97
C HIS A 531 35.08 35.61 10.57
N PRO A 532 34.66 36.40 9.58
CA PRO A 532 33.44 36.22 8.79
C PRO A 532 33.54 34.99 7.84
N ALA A 533 32.44 34.58 7.20
CA ALA A 533 32.47 33.42 6.30
C ALA A 533 33.42 33.67 5.10
N LEU A 534 34.09 32.61 4.62
CA LEU A 534 35.21 32.67 3.65
C LEU A 534 36.45 33.49 4.08
N SER A 535 36.57 33.88 5.35
CA SER A 535 37.83 34.45 5.88
C SER A 535 38.80 33.37 6.37
N GLU A 536 40.08 33.72 6.52
CA GLU A 536 41.10 32.87 7.14
C GLU A 536 41.03 32.87 8.68
N ASN A 537 40.09 33.63 9.29
CA ASN A 537 40.00 33.81 10.74
C ASN A 537 39.17 32.71 11.40
N VAL A 538 39.84 31.60 11.77
CA VAL A 538 39.24 30.49 12.52
C VAL A 538 38.87 30.94 13.93
N ILE A 539 37.57 30.96 14.22
CA ILE A 539 37.05 31.31 15.55
C ILE A 539 36.77 30.10 16.45
N GLY A 540 36.69 28.90 15.87
CA GLY A 540 36.42 27.68 16.61
C GLY A 540 36.45 26.42 15.77
N ASN A 541 36.19 25.28 16.41
CA ASN A 541 36.11 23.97 15.77
C ASN A 541 34.86 23.22 16.27
N VAL A 542 34.19 22.52 15.36
CA VAL A 542 32.97 21.75 15.66
C VAL A 542 33.34 20.51 16.47
N THR A 543 32.88 20.43 17.71
CA THR A 543 33.20 19.31 18.63
C THR A 543 32.06 18.30 18.78
N LYS A 544 30.81 18.74 18.54
CA LYS A 544 29.60 17.89 18.59
C LYS A 544 28.63 18.31 17.49
N ALA A 545 27.99 17.35 16.83
CA ALA A 545 26.92 17.60 15.87
C ALA A 545 25.81 16.56 15.94
N PHE A 546 24.57 16.96 15.68
CA PHE A 546 23.41 16.08 15.60
C PHE A 546 22.34 16.65 14.66
N CYS A 547 21.83 15.82 13.74
CA CYS A 547 20.78 16.17 12.80
C CYS A 547 19.83 14.97 12.67
N GLY A 548 18.59 15.08 13.17
CA GLY A 548 17.64 13.97 13.21
C GLY A 548 16.70 14.04 14.43
N ASN A 549 16.09 12.92 14.82
CA ASN A 549 15.15 12.86 15.94
C ASN A 549 15.76 12.28 17.20
N ARG A 550 15.66 13.00 18.33
CA ARG A 550 15.97 12.46 19.67
C ARG A 550 14.70 12.14 20.43
N LYS A 551 14.71 11.03 21.19
CA LYS A 551 13.62 10.68 22.10
C LYS A 551 13.79 11.41 23.43
N THR A 552 12.77 12.15 23.83
CA THR A 552 12.61 12.75 25.16
C THR A 552 11.72 11.86 26.02
N ASN A 553 11.41 12.27 27.25
CA ASN A 553 10.51 11.52 28.13
C ASN A 553 9.06 11.45 27.61
N GLU A 554 8.63 12.40 26.77
CA GLU A 554 7.24 12.54 26.33
C GLU A 554 7.03 12.26 24.83
N CYS A 555 7.97 12.68 23.98
CA CYS A 555 7.87 12.51 22.52
C CYS A 555 9.25 12.48 21.84
N GLN A 556 9.28 12.19 20.54
CA GLN A 556 10.45 12.48 19.72
C GLN A 556 10.42 13.93 19.22
N LYS A 557 11.58 14.59 19.23
CA LYS A 557 11.78 15.93 18.69
C LYS A 557 12.94 15.98 17.70
N GLY A 558 12.76 16.75 16.64
CA GLY A 558 13.75 17.04 15.61
C GLY A 558 14.75 18.08 16.09
N ILE A 559 16.02 17.76 15.95
CA ILE A 559 17.16 18.61 16.29
C ILE A 559 18.05 18.71 15.04
N ASP A 560 18.48 19.91 14.71
CA ASP A 560 19.52 20.19 13.73
C ASP A 560 20.47 21.21 14.34
N ALA A 561 21.50 20.72 15.04
CA ALA A 561 22.38 21.55 15.84
C ALA A 561 23.83 21.05 15.86
N ALA A 562 24.76 21.96 16.09
CA ALA A 562 26.16 21.69 16.33
C ALA A 562 26.71 22.61 17.42
N PHE A 563 27.67 22.10 18.20
CA PHE A 563 28.43 22.85 19.18
C PHE A 563 29.84 23.11 18.64
N VAL A 564 30.20 24.40 18.57
CA VAL A 564 31.49 24.88 18.10
C VAL A 564 32.27 25.42 19.30
N ARG A 565 33.37 24.75 19.65
CA ARG A 565 34.28 25.18 20.72
C ARG A 565 35.14 26.33 20.22
N PHE A 566 35.32 27.39 21.02
CA PHE A 566 36.19 28.51 20.63
C PHE A 566 37.66 28.08 20.47
N ALA A 567 38.35 28.66 19.49
CA ALA A 567 39.77 28.44 19.26
C ALA A 567 40.63 29.00 20.41
N GLU A 568 40.23 30.13 20.99
CA GLU A 568 40.86 30.71 22.17
C GLU A 568 40.09 30.34 23.46
N LYS A 569 40.81 29.89 24.49
CA LYS A 569 40.25 29.67 25.83
C LYS A 569 39.91 30.99 26.54
N LYS A 570 38.75 31.56 26.22
CA LYS A 570 38.19 32.72 26.91
C LYS A 570 37.23 32.26 28.02
N ASN A 571 37.73 32.22 29.25
CA ASN A 571 36.87 32.21 30.44
C ASN A 571 36.20 33.60 30.57
N LYS A 572 35.02 33.75 29.99
CA LYS A 572 34.12 34.86 30.30
C LYS A 572 33.00 34.36 31.19
N GLU A 573 32.93 34.86 32.42
CA GLU A 573 31.69 34.79 33.18
C GLU A 573 30.69 35.73 32.51
N LEU A 574 29.61 35.16 32.00
CA LEU A 574 28.48 35.86 31.42
C LEU A 574 27.23 35.51 32.24
N PRO A 575 26.20 36.37 32.27
CA PRO A 575 24.92 36.04 32.89
C PRO A 575 24.32 34.78 32.25
N VAL A 576 23.78 33.87 33.08
CA VAL A 576 23.07 32.69 32.59
C VAL A 576 21.80 33.13 31.87
N LEU A 577 21.61 32.67 30.64
CA LEU A 577 20.41 32.98 29.86
C LEU A 577 19.27 32.06 30.28
N HIS A 578 18.10 32.62 30.57
CA HIS A 578 16.92 31.82 30.87
C HIS A 578 16.40 31.11 29.61
N ILE A 579 16.15 29.80 29.72
CA ILE A 579 15.48 28.99 28.70
C ILE A 579 13.97 29.06 28.91
N VAL A 580 13.17 28.89 27.85
CA VAL A 580 11.72 28.69 27.98
C VAL A 580 11.35 27.46 28.81
N ASN A 581 10.20 27.50 29.48
CA ASN A 581 9.52 26.33 30.04
C ASN A 581 8.20 26.05 29.26
N GLU A 582 7.45 25.02 29.64
CA GLU A 582 6.17 24.72 28.96
C GLU A 582 5.12 25.85 29.14
N ASP A 583 5.13 26.57 30.26
CA ASP A 583 4.20 27.68 30.50
C ASP A 583 4.50 28.90 29.60
N ASP A 584 5.77 29.16 29.29
CA ASP A 584 6.18 30.21 28.34
C ASP A 584 5.78 29.87 26.89
N VAL A 585 5.77 28.57 26.57
CA VAL A 585 5.40 28.02 25.26
C VAL A 585 3.88 27.74 25.18
N GLU A 586 3.13 27.94 26.28
CA GLU A 586 1.67 27.93 26.30
C GLU A 586 1.11 29.24 25.70
N ILE A 587 1.32 29.37 24.39
CA ILE A 587 1.11 30.54 23.54
C ILE A 587 -0.29 31.12 23.72
N LYS A 588 -0.31 32.40 24.10
CA LYS A 588 -1.44 33.31 23.92
C LYS A 588 -1.37 33.87 22.50
N GLU A 589 -2.53 34.19 21.92
CA GLU A 589 -2.66 34.82 20.60
C GLU A 589 -1.74 36.06 20.50
N GLY A 590 -0.91 36.15 19.45
CA GLY A 590 0.09 37.22 19.30
C GLY A 590 1.39 37.04 20.11
N THR A 591 1.89 35.80 20.29
CA THR A 591 3.22 35.59 20.91
C THR A 591 4.35 35.88 19.93
N PHE A 592 5.11 36.94 20.19
CA PHE A 592 6.21 37.38 19.34
C PHE A 592 7.54 36.70 19.66
N VAL A 593 8.31 36.42 18.61
CA VAL A 593 9.72 36.00 18.70
C VAL A 593 10.63 36.96 17.97
N THR A 594 11.87 37.05 18.43
CA THR A 594 12.96 37.73 17.71
C THR A 594 14.09 36.78 17.38
N LYS A 595 14.81 37.07 16.29
CA LYS A 595 16.12 36.48 15.99
C LYS A 595 17.05 37.53 15.39
N LYS A 596 18.34 37.19 15.28
CA LYS A 596 19.34 37.94 14.51
C LYS A 596 20.10 37.00 13.59
N GLY A 597 19.94 37.17 12.27
CA GLY A 597 20.62 36.35 11.25
C GLY A 597 21.34 37.21 10.21
N ILE A 598 22.22 36.61 9.41
CA ILE A 598 23.04 37.37 8.44
C ILE A 598 22.21 38.03 7.33
N SER A 599 21.15 37.37 6.89
CA SER A 599 20.42 37.71 5.66
C SER A 599 19.26 38.66 5.91
N THR A 600 18.58 38.53 7.05
CA THR A 600 17.50 39.44 7.45
C THR A 600 17.85 40.39 8.61
N ASN A 601 19.04 40.29 9.21
CA ASN A 601 19.44 41.02 10.41
C ASN A 601 18.50 40.67 11.59
N MET A 602 18.13 41.66 12.41
CA MET A 602 17.18 41.50 13.51
C MET A 602 15.74 41.52 12.99
N THR A 603 14.98 40.46 13.22
CA THR A 603 13.61 40.29 12.72
C THR A 603 12.66 39.81 13.80
N ILE A 604 11.40 40.25 13.69
CA ILE A 604 10.27 39.83 14.53
C ILE A 604 9.39 38.85 13.73
N GLY A 605 8.90 37.81 14.39
CA GLY A 605 7.94 36.85 13.83
C GLY A 605 6.91 36.41 14.86
N LEU A 606 5.88 35.70 14.40
CA LEU A 606 4.80 35.15 15.25
C LEU A 606 5.04 33.67 15.51
N LEU A 607 5.10 33.27 16.79
CA LEU A 607 5.24 31.86 17.17
C LEU A 607 3.89 31.13 17.02
N SER A 608 3.84 30.15 16.11
CA SER A 608 2.65 29.36 15.90
C SER A 608 2.32 28.49 17.12
N GLN A 609 1.03 28.46 17.49
CA GLN A 609 0.47 27.65 18.58
C GLN A 609 0.67 26.14 18.45
N ASN A 610 1.06 25.67 17.26
CA ASN A 610 1.21 24.27 16.92
C ASN A 610 2.63 23.98 16.46
N THR A 611 3.20 22.91 17.03
CA THR A 611 4.39 22.27 16.50
C THR A 611 4.04 21.50 15.22
N MET A 612 5.00 21.36 14.32
CA MET A 612 4.88 20.62 13.07
C MET A 612 6.02 19.61 12.96
N SER A 613 5.75 18.43 12.42
CA SER A 613 6.79 17.53 11.93
C SER A 613 6.92 17.65 10.42
N LEU A 614 8.13 17.56 9.86
CA LEU A 614 8.40 17.90 8.46
C LEU A 614 9.64 17.21 7.87
N GLU A 615 9.68 17.06 6.54
CA GLU A 615 10.81 16.50 5.79
C GLU A 615 11.69 17.62 5.21
N ILE A 616 13.01 17.57 5.45
CA ILE A 616 14.01 18.36 4.71
C ILE A 616 15.11 17.42 4.22
N LYS A 617 15.39 17.43 2.90
CA LYS A 617 16.38 16.57 2.22
C LYS A 617 16.35 15.09 2.67
N GLY A 618 15.16 14.51 2.81
CA GLY A 618 14.99 13.11 3.23
C GLY A 618 15.15 12.83 4.73
N ILE A 619 15.35 13.87 5.57
CA ILE A 619 15.37 13.76 7.03
C ILE A 619 14.02 14.26 7.56
N TRP A 620 13.33 13.42 8.33
CA TRP A 620 12.10 13.79 9.02
C TRP A 620 12.44 14.40 10.38
N PHE A 621 11.99 15.62 10.66
CA PHE A 621 12.16 16.31 11.94
C PHE A 621 10.82 16.39 12.66
N LYS A 622 10.72 15.84 13.87
CA LYS A 622 9.46 15.79 14.63
C LYS A 622 9.23 17.00 15.52
N ASN A 623 7.99 17.45 15.65
CA ASN A 623 7.56 18.43 16.66
C ASN A 623 8.40 19.73 16.73
N CYS A 624 8.85 20.26 15.59
CA CYS A 624 9.55 21.55 15.54
C CYS A 624 8.59 22.73 15.77
N PHE A 625 9.11 23.83 16.29
CA PHE A 625 8.38 25.10 16.34
C PHE A 625 8.31 25.72 14.95
N ILE A 626 7.20 26.41 14.68
CA ILE A 626 6.95 27.13 13.43
C ILE A 626 6.77 28.61 13.73
N ILE A 627 7.57 29.45 13.07
CA ILE A 627 7.45 30.92 13.15
C ILE A 627 6.89 31.43 11.82
N HIS A 628 5.82 32.23 11.90
CA HIS A 628 5.26 32.95 10.75
C HIS A 628 5.89 34.33 10.61
N ASN A 629 5.99 34.83 9.37
CA ASN A 629 6.38 36.22 9.09
C ASN A 629 5.40 37.20 9.74
N TYR A 630 5.90 38.37 10.20
CA TYR A 630 5.05 39.41 10.81
C TYR A 630 4.94 40.68 9.96
N GLU A 631 6.02 41.43 9.77
CA GLU A 631 6.07 42.60 8.86
C GLU A 631 7.03 42.36 7.69
N VAL A 632 8.16 41.70 7.99
CA VAL A 632 9.20 41.31 7.04
C VAL A 632 9.37 39.79 7.09
N PRO A 633 9.99 39.16 6.08
CA PRO A 633 10.38 37.76 6.14
C PRO A 633 11.24 37.52 7.39
N PHE A 634 10.77 36.64 8.29
CA PHE A 634 11.48 36.36 9.53
C PHE A 634 12.84 35.75 9.22
N PHE A 635 12.91 34.83 8.27
CA PHE A 635 14.07 34.02 7.95
C PHE A 635 14.31 33.91 6.45
N LYS A 636 15.58 33.90 6.03
CA LYS A 636 16.02 33.64 4.65
C LYS A 636 17.22 32.69 4.64
N GLU A 637 17.56 32.17 3.46
CA GLU A 637 18.84 31.50 3.21
C GLU A 637 20.01 32.33 3.78
N GLY A 638 20.86 31.70 4.59
CA GLY A 638 21.93 32.32 5.40
C GLY A 638 21.58 32.51 6.88
N ASP A 639 20.30 32.61 7.24
CA ASP A 639 19.90 32.77 8.64
C ASP A 639 19.95 31.46 9.45
N SER A 640 20.16 30.30 8.81
CA SER A 640 20.31 29.02 9.51
C SER A 640 21.35 29.08 10.62
N GLY A 641 21.01 28.55 11.79
CA GLY A 641 21.82 28.61 12.99
C GLY A 641 21.49 29.78 13.91
N SER A 642 20.70 30.77 13.47
CA SER A 642 20.31 31.92 14.30
C SER A 642 19.56 31.48 15.57
N GLY A 643 19.90 32.10 16.69
CA GLY A 643 19.18 31.95 17.96
C GLY A 643 17.83 32.68 17.91
N VAL A 644 16.77 31.99 18.32
CA VAL A 644 15.40 32.52 18.40
C VAL A 644 15.02 32.70 19.86
N PHE A 645 14.45 33.85 20.18
CA PHE A 645 14.10 34.29 21.54
C PHE A 645 12.61 34.63 21.61
N LEU A 646 11.94 34.27 22.71
CA LEU A 646 10.65 34.89 23.04
C LEU A 646 10.86 36.36 23.41
N SER A 647 9.99 37.21 22.86
CA SER A 647 9.94 38.65 23.13
C SER A 647 8.72 39.00 23.97
N ASP A 648 8.82 40.04 24.80
CA ASP A 648 7.64 40.63 25.44
C ASP A 648 6.98 41.74 24.60
N ALA A 649 5.89 42.32 25.13
CA ALA A 649 5.14 43.39 24.46
C ALA A 649 5.98 44.67 24.22
N ASP A 650 7.08 44.84 24.95
CA ASP A 650 8.03 45.96 24.78
C ASP A 650 9.19 45.57 23.84
N GLY A 651 9.14 44.40 23.20
CA GLY A 651 10.12 43.90 22.24
C GLY A 651 11.42 43.37 22.87
N LYS A 652 11.52 43.25 24.20
CA LYS A 652 12.75 42.79 24.87
C LYS A 652 12.84 41.27 24.86
N GLN A 653 14.02 40.76 24.48
CA GLN A 653 14.36 39.34 24.55
C GLN A 653 14.31 38.86 26.00
N LYS A 654 13.54 37.79 26.27
CA LYS A 654 13.43 37.20 27.61
C LYS A 654 14.05 35.82 27.73
N ARG A 655 13.74 34.91 26.80
CA ARG A 655 14.09 33.48 26.94
C ARG A 655 14.48 32.86 25.61
N ALA A 656 15.49 32.01 25.62
CA ALA A 656 15.88 31.21 24.46
C ALA A 656 14.77 30.20 24.12
N LEU A 657 14.32 30.19 22.86
CA LEU A 657 13.31 29.26 22.33
C LEU A 657 13.94 28.12 21.53
N GLY A 658 14.88 28.44 20.63
CA GLY A 658 15.37 27.45 19.66
C GLY A 658 16.38 27.99 18.64
N ILE A 659 16.89 27.08 17.81
CA ILE A 659 17.75 27.41 16.66
C ILE A 659 16.91 27.33 15.39
N ALA A 660 16.90 28.40 14.60
CA ALA A 660 16.22 28.41 13.29
C ALA A 660 17.06 27.68 12.24
N PHE A 661 16.46 26.77 11.48
CA PHE A 661 17.21 25.87 10.58
C PHE A 661 16.58 25.62 9.20
N GLY A 662 15.27 25.83 9.05
CA GLY A 662 14.56 25.55 7.80
C GLY A 662 13.48 26.60 7.46
N LEU A 663 13.05 26.60 6.20
CA LEU A 663 11.96 27.43 5.70
C LEU A 663 11.06 26.66 4.72
N SER A 664 9.80 27.08 4.61
CA SER A 664 8.86 26.59 3.61
C SER A 664 9.12 27.16 2.20
N LYS A 665 8.63 26.50 1.14
CA LYS A 665 8.64 27.00 -0.24
C LYS A 665 7.92 28.34 -0.35
N SER A 666 6.81 28.47 0.37
CA SER A 666 6.06 29.71 0.48
C SER A 666 6.87 30.85 1.13
N LYS A 667 8.01 30.56 1.77
CA LYS A 667 8.86 31.49 2.54
C LYS A 667 8.06 32.24 3.63
N THR A 668 6.96 31.64 4.08
CA THR A 668 6.05 32.17 5.12
C THR A 668 6.29 31.55 6.49
N GLN A 669 6.87 30.36 6.54
CA GLN A 669 7.09 29.56 7.74
C GLN A 669 8.57 29.28 7.94
N THR A 670 9.05 29.44 9.16
CA THR A 670 10.41 29.11 9.60
C THR A 670 10.36 27.96 10.61
N CYS A 671 11.20 26.95 10.40
CA CYS A 671 11.35 25.80 11.26
C CYS A 671 12.43 26.08 12.32
N VAL A 672 12.08 25.87 13.59
CA VAL A 672 12.95 26.12 14.74
C VAL A 672 13.00 24.86 15.62
N CYS A 673 14.20 24.35 15.91
CA CYS A 673 14.38 23.21 16.82
C CYS A 673 14.49 23.69 18.28
N ASP A 674 13.85 22.96 19.20
CA ASP A 674 13.66 23.35 20.60
C ASP A 674 14.97 23.35 21.39
N ILE A 675 15.31 24.49 21.99
CA ILE A 675 16.60 24.69 22.63
C ILE A 675 16.83 23.80 23.84
N ARG A 676 15.75 23.40 24.54
CA ARG A 676 15.80 22.55 25.73
C ARG A 676 16.37 21.18 25.39
N ASP A 677 15.96 20.66 24.25
CA ASP A 677 16.38 19.37 23.75
C ASP A 677 17.82 19.43 23.25
N ILE A 678 18.27 20.56 22.71
CA ILE A 678 19.69 20.77 22.31
C ILE A 678 20.60 20.80 23.55
N VAL A 679 20.19 21.48 24.63
CA VAL A 679 20.92 21.49 25.93
C VAL A 679 21.07 20.08 26.47
N GLN A 680 19.96 19.36 26.62
CA GLN A 680 19.99 17.97 27.08
C GLN A 680 20.77 17.06 26.12
N THR A 681 20.87 17.45 24.84
CA THR A 681 21.57 16.68 23.81
C THR A 681 23.07 16.82 23.89
N PHE A 682 23.59 18.03 24.06
CA PHE A 682 25.03 18.29 24.07
C PHE A 682 25.65 18.45 25.46
N ASP A 683 24.85 18.50 26.52
CA ASP A 683 25.29 18.74 27.90
C ASP A 683 26.03 20.08 28.04
N VAL A 684 25.26 21.16 27.85
CA VAL A 684 25.73 22.55 27.77
C VAL A 684 24.77 23.54 28.48
N ASP A 685 25.32 24.58 29.09
CA ASP A 685 24.60 25.70 29.71
C ASP A 685 24.74 27.00 28.89
N PHE A 686 23.73 27.89 28.94
CA PHE A 686 23.69 29.14 28.14
C PHE A 686 24.18 30.39 28.85
N TYR A 687 24.65 31.33 28.02
CA TYR A 687 24.99 32.69 28.40
C TYR A 687 24.29 33.74 27.55
N SER A 688 23.98 34.90 28.17
CA SER A 688 23.59 36.09 27.42
C SER A 688 24.79 36.66 26.67
N GLU A 689 24.58 37.15 25.43
CA GLU A 689 25.54 38.07 24.82
C GLU A 689 25.76 39.27 25.77
N PRO A 690 27.00 39.80 25.89
CA PRO A 690 27.19 41.06 26.58
C PRO A 690 26.41 42.13 25.81
N GLN A 691 25.43 42.76 26.46
CA GLN A 691 24.80 43.95 25.89
C GLN A 691 25.89 44.97 25.59
N PRO A 692 25.86 45.65 24.43
CA PRO A 692 26.68 46.83 24.26
C PRO A 692 26.28 47.80 25.38
N MET A 693 27.21 48.12 26.29
CA MET A 693 26.95 49.15 27.29
C MET A 693 26.65 50.44 26.54
N ASP A 694 25.63 51.18 27.00
CA ASP A 694 25.25 52.47 26.43
C ASP A 694 26.50 53.35 26.25
N THR A 695 26.86 53.61 25.00
CA THR A 695 27.79 54.68 24.66
C THR A 695 27.02 55.99 24.71
N SER A 696 26.91 56.54 25.91
CA SER A 696 26.35 57.87 26.22
C SER A 696 27.07 58.99 25.47
#